data_AF-A0A2D5WBN6-F1
#
_entry.id   AF-A0A2D5WBN6-F1
#
_cell.length_a   1.000
_cell.length_b   1.000
_cell.length_c   1.000
_cell.angle_alpha   90.00
_cell.angle_beta   90.00
_cell.angle_gamma   90.00
#
_symmetry.space_group_name_H-M   'P 1'
#
loop_
_entity.id
_entity.type
_entity.pdbx_description
1 polymer ?
#
loop_
_entity_poly.entity_id
_entity_poly.type
_entity_poly.pdbx_seq_one_letter_code
_entity_poly.pdbx_strand_id
1 'polypeptide(L)'
;MRTALILLTLPLCSQAALAQAPETGNTSQPYTTPDYPALMENWRQAHGASWRLVESSGTGHLELLHGGSVAPDSAPTTDADFAALARHFLDQTEALHGIDAETLVEKKVTWLPMAGTTDKYTVRLDQEVDGVPVVDGRVNVLMNLSGDLLSVHSTSLPELAGFSTTPTLNSDAAGRRALASFTELTQERATTLGAAALVILPVDGDELLTPALAWRFDVLREVVDTMPVGRTLFIDAHAGTLLEERELIHQFDVGGTISTMATPGTYPDSSSNPETSHPAAYARVTSSAGTTYTDVNGDFNYPGVNSALSVSVTYNGTFNDVNNSAGSEYSLTTTAQPGQGNSITMNPSGSAQITAQSNAFVNINRVRDYVRAITPSDSTADFVMLANVNLNSTCNAYFDGSSTNYYSAGGGCVNTAYSSVVAHEVGHWLNVLYGTGNGSDGMGEGNADVFGMYILDDPVVGHDFCGTGCNVRNGNNTRQYCGDCCGGCYGQVHADGEVWMGAAWKVRRNLNTTHGNTTGDAISDTLFMGWMNSYNQSNIHSIIETQWLTLDDDDGNIDNGTPNYTDINDGFMEQGFPGFDLALISIGGVTVLPDTEDEYGPYVVDATIIPLVSPPLTSASVFYSVGGGSFIELPMTATGGFDFQASIPGQISPTTVEYYVSASDSGGNTESFPDGAPNSTLGFSIGQLQVFFADDFETSGDNGWTHASYGDTSNTQDDWQRGTPAGKSGSGWSDPSGAVSGSNAWGNDLGPSGWNGEYQGSVHSYLRSPSIDCSAGTGVELRFQRWLTVERGSNDDARILVNGNVAWSNPNNSDLRDLAWSQQVVDISTWADGNSAVTIEFELQTSSSTNRGGWTIDDLEVMVLGPSTDSCPTPTNYGTAKTTAAGWTPHIFHTGSPRVATGDLTVSLMFGTPSQATILASSAGQASLPFFGGTLYLAAPITRGQVAFLGTFGDTDVAIPVDASMVGTTRFYQFWFRDPSDAQGVGLSEGLEITFCD
;
A
#
# COMPACT_ATOMS: atom_id res chain seq x y z
N MET A 1 -4.64 39.72 -74.94
CA MET A 1 -5.49 40.55 -75.82
C MET A 1 -6.87 40.67 -75.18
N ARG A 2 -7.23 41.89 -74.80
CA ARG A 2 -8.56 42.52 -74.55
C ARG A 2 -9.67 41.69 -73.85
N THR A 3 -9.96 41.98 -72.56
CA THR A 3 -11.05 42.85 -72.01
C THR A 3 -12.48 42.33 -72.30
N ALA A 4 -13.45 42.28 -71.39
CA ALA A 4 -13.70 43.13 -70.22
C ALA A 4 -14.63 42.48 -69.18
N LEU A 5 -14.40 42.78 -67.90
CA LEU A 5 -15.38 42.72 -66.81
C LEU A 5 -15.37 44.11 -66.17
N ILE A 6 -16.53 44.78 -66.11
CA ILE A 6 -16.72 46.09 -65.47
C ILE A 6 -17.60 45.90 -64.22
N LEU A 7 -17.07 46.40 -63.11
CA LEU A 7 -17.66 46.63 -61.79
C LEU A 7 -18.89 47.58 -61.81
N LEU A 8 -19.77 47.44 -60.81
CA LEU A 8 -20.28 48.53 -59.94
C LEU A 8 -21.10 47.88 -58.78
N THR A 9 -20.55 47.73 -57.56
CA THR A 9 -20.71 48.57 -56.33
C THR A 9 -22.18 48.79 -55.91
N LEU A 10 -22.65 48.48 -54.69
CA LEU A 10 -22.21 48.96 -53.35
C LEU A 10 -22.73 48.05 -52.19
N PRO A 11 -22.19 48.23 -50.97
CA PRO A 11 -22.45 47.43 -49.75
C PRO A 11 -23.40 48.13 -48.75
N LEU A 12 -23.96 47.39 -47.78
CA LEU A 12 -23.83 47.58 -46.32
C LEU A 12 -24.95 46.91 -45.50
N CYS A 13 -24.48 46.21 -44.46
CA CYS A 13 -25.08 46.04 -43.12
C CYS A 13 -26.28 45.10 -42.88
N SER A 14 -25.92 43.99 -42.22
CA SER A 14 -26.41 43.53 -40.90
C SER A 14 -27.90 43.17 -40.76
N GLN A 15 -28.16 41.86 -40.72
CA GLN A 15 -28.73 41.13 -39.57
C GLN A 15 -28.93 39.67 -40.02
N ALA A 16 -28.00 38.79 -39.67
CA ALA A 16 -28.23 37.36 -39.78
C ALA A 16 -29.01 36.93 -38.54
N ALA A 17 -30.32 36.78 -38.71
CA ALA A 17 -31.10 35.92 -37.85
C ALA A 17 -30.53 34.51 -37.99
N LEU A 18 -30.11 33.91 -36.87
CA LEU A 18 -29.86 32.49 -36.75
C LEU A 18 -31.15 31.76 -37.15
N ALA A 19 -31.18 31.20 -38.35
CA ALA A 19 -32.17 30.22 -38.73
C ALA A 19 -31.79 28.92 -38.02
N GLN A 20 -32.59 28.54 -37.01
CA GLN A 20 -32.59 27.19 -36.46
C GLN A 20 -32.78 26.20 -37.61
N ALA A 21 -31.93 25.17 -37.64
CA ALA A 21 -32.13 24.00 -38.48
C ALA A 21 -33.50 23.35 -38.15
N PRO A 22 -34.21 22.78 -39.13
CA PRO A 22 -35.45 22.08 -38.86
C PRO A 22 -35.14 20.85 -37.99
N GLU A 23 -35.84 20.73 -36.86
CA GLU A 23 -35.84 19.54 -36.00
C GLU A 23 -36.08 18.28 -36.85
N THR A 24 -35.15 17.35 -36.80
CA THR A 24 -35.30 16.00 -37.34
C THR A 24 -36.51 15.35 -36.66
N GLY A 25 -37.50 14.91 -37.44
CA GLY A 25 -38.78 14.38 -36.93
C GLY A 25 -38.70 13.05 -36.15
N ASN A 26 -37.50 12.63 -35.74
CA ASN A 26 -37.23 11.48 -34.91
C ASN A 26 -36.81 12.02 -33.53
N THR A 27 -37.76 12.14 -32.59
CA THR A 27 -37.46 12.64 -31.24
C THR A 27 -36.64 11.60 -30.49
N SER A 28 -35.39 11.91 -30.12
CA SER A 28 -34.56 11.09 -29.25
C SER A 28 -35.20 10.98 -27.87
N GLN A 29 -35.65 9.78 -27.47
CA GLN A 29 -35.91 9.44 -26.08
C GLN A 29 -34.59 8.94 -25.48
N PRO A 30 -33.96 9.66 -24.53
CA PRO A 30 -32.79 9.14 -23.83
C PRO A 30 -33.21 8.02 -22.88
N TYR A 31 -32.49 6.90 -22.90
CA TYR A 31 -32.72 5.77 -22.00
C TYR A 31 -32.30 6.11 -20.57
N THR A 32 -33.02 5.59 -19.59
CA THR A 32 -32.58 5.65 -18.19
C THR A 32 -31.55 4.56 -17.91
N THR A 33 -30.35 4.92 -17.47
CA THR A 33 -29.32 3.92 -17.17
C THR A 33 -29.63 3.20 -15.84
N PRO A 34 -29.69 1.85 -15.81
CA PRO A 34 -29.94 1.09 -14.59
C PRO A 34 -28.78 1.19 -13.58
N ASP A 35 -29.09 1.17 -12.27
CA ASP A 35 -28.11 0.97 -11.20
C ASP A 35 -27.77 -0.52 -11.08
N TYR A 36 -26.87 -1.01 -11.93
CA TYR A 36 -26.51 -2.43 -11.97
C TYR A 36 -25.99 -2.98 -10.65
N PRO A 37 -25.08 -2.32 -9.91
CA PRO A 37 -24.63 -2.82 -8.62
C PRO A 37 -25.78 -3.10 -7.66
N ALA A 38 -26.72 -2.16 -7.50
CA ALA A 38 -27.86 -2.34 -6.61
C ALA A 38 -28.85 -3.41 -7.11
N LEU A 39 -29.16 -3.42 -8.41
CA LEU A 39 -30.09 -4.38 -9.00
C LEU A 39 -29.53 -5.81 -9.01
N MET A 40 -28.23 -5.97 -9.29
CA MET A 40 -27.58 -7.28 -9.22
C MET A 40 -27.43 -7.80 -7.81
N GLU A 41 -27.19 -6.92 -6.84
CA GLU A 41 -27.14 -7.33 -5.44
C GLU A 41 -28.52 -7.84 -5.00
N ASN A 42 -29.60 -7.13 -5.33
CA ASN A 42 -30.97 -7.60 -5.08
C ASN A 42 -31.26 -8.94 -5.78
N TRP A 43 -30.86 -9.10 -7.04
CA TRP A 43 -31.02 -10.35 -7.79
C TRP A 43 -30.23 -11.51 -7.16
N ARG A 44 -28.97 -11.27 -6.78
CA ARG A 44 -28.11 -12.27 -6.12
C ARG A 44 -28.63 -12.65 -4.73
N GLN A 45 -29.17 -11.71 -3.97
CA GLN A 45 -29.81 -11.99 -2.68
C GLN A 45 -31.05 -12.88 -2.85
N ALA A 46 -31.85 -12.64 -3.89
CA ALA A 46 -33.06 -13.42 -4.17
C ALA A 46 -32.75 -14.80 -4.80
N HIS A 47 -31.70 -14.91 -5.61
CA HIS A 47 -31.53 -16.04 -6.54
C HIS A 47 -30.12 -16.68 -6.55
N GLY A 48 -29.20 -16.23 -5.70
CA GLY A 48 -27.87 -16.80 -5.49
C GLY A 48 -26.71 -15.91 -5.97
N ALA A 49 -25.58 -15.96 -5.27
CA ALA A 49 -24.43 -15.08 -5.53
C ALA A 49 -23.72 -15.32 -6.87
N SER A 50 -23.95 -16.46 -7.55
CA SER A 50 -23.22 -16.84 -8.77
C SER A 50 -23.70 -16.13 -10.04
N TRP A 51 -24.82 -15.40 -9.98
CA TRP A 51 -25.32 -14.63 -11.12
C TRP A 51 -24.37 -13.51 -11.52
N ARG A 52 -24.21 -13.34 -12.83
CA ARG A 52 -23.33 -12.39 -13.52
C ARG A 52 -24.12 -11.68 -14.60
N LEU A 53 -23.64 -10.51 -14.97
CA LEU A 53 -24.22 -9.67 -15.99
C LEU A 53 -23.17 -9.32 -17.06
N VAL A 54 -23.61 -9.02 -18.27
CA VAL A 54 -22.81 -8.43 -19.34
C VAL A 54 -23.59 -7.25 -19.92
N GLU A 55 -23.08 -6.05 -19.75
CA GLU A 55 -23.73 -4.82 -20.20
C GLU A 55 -23.69 -4.69 -21.73
N SER A 56 -24.76 -4.14 -22.31
CA SER A 56 -24.76 -3.74 -23.71
C SER A 56 -24.09 -2.38 -23.86
N SER A 57 -23.00 -2.34 -24.61
CA SER A 57 -22.34 -1.07 -24.97
C SER A 57 -23.21 -0.15 -25.84
N GLY A 58 -24.26 -0.68 -26.47
CA GLY A 58 -25.14 0.07 -27.37
C GLY A 58 -26.40 0.64 -26.71
N THR A 59 -26.98 -0.03 -25.71
CA THR A 59 -28.30 0.36 -25.15
C THR A 59 -28.23 0.93 -23.74
N GLY A 60 -27.07 0.83 -23.06
CA GLY A 60 -26.94 1.18 -21.65
C GLY A 60 -27.70 0.23 -20.72
N HIS A 61 -28.28 -0.85 -21.27
CA HIS A 61 -29.08 -1.86 -20.60
C HIS A 61 -28.40 -3.25 -20.66
N LEU A 62 -28.92 -4.21 -19.89
CA LEU A 62 -28.30 -5.52 -19.78
C LEU A 62 -28.39 -6.30 -21.10
N GLU A 63 -27.26 -6.80 -21.59
CA GLU A 63 -27.25 -7.73 -22.73
C GLU A 63 -27.42 -9.18 -22.27
N LEU A 64 -26.69 -9.64 -21.25
CA LEU A 64 -26.76 -11.04 -20.79
C LEU A 64 -26.79 -11.16 -19.26
N LEU A 65 -27.85 -11.78 -18.73
CA LEU A 65 -27.93 -12.29 -17.36
C LEU A 65 -27.63 -13.80 -17.35
N HIS A 66 -26.63 -14.27 -16.59
CA HIS A 66 -26.25 -15.70 -16.57
C HIS A 66 -25.55 -16.14 -15.28
N GLY A 67 -25.27 -17.44 -15.13
CA GLY A 67 -24.40 -17.96 -14.06
C GLY A 67 -25.11 -18.51 -12.82
N GLY A 68 -26.45 -18.57 -12.83
CA GLY A 68 -27.23 -19.23 -11.78
C GLY A 68 -28.41 -20.03 -12.33
N SER A 69 -29.34 -20.40 -11.44
CA SER A 69 -30.56 -21.14 -11.78
C SER A 69 -31.73 -20.65 -10.92
N VAL A 70 -32.84 -20.22 -11.54
CA VAL A 70 -34.08 -19.84 -10.81
C VAL A 70 -35.20 -20.81 -11.14
N ALA A 71 -35.68 -21.55 -10.15
CA ALA A 71 -36.79 -22.49 -10.35
C ALA A 71 -38.13 -21.75 -10.54
N PRO A 72 -39.02 -22.22 -11.43
CA PRO A 72 -40.35 -21.64 -11.60
C PRO A 72 -41.32 -22.13 -10.51
N ASP A 73 -42.42 -21.42 -10.29
CA ASP A 73 -43.50 -21.83 -9.37
C ASP A 73 -44.16 -23.16 -9.79
N SER A 74 -44.13 -23.50 -11.08
CA SER A 74 -44.64 -24.75 -11.62
C SER A 74 -43.84 -25.20 -12.83
N ALA A 75 -43.57 -26.51 -12.92
CA ALA A 75 -42.85 -27.09 -14.05
C ALA A 75 -43.67 -27.02 -15.35
N PRO A 76 -43.08 -26.56 -16.47
CA PRO A 76 -43.75 -26.47 -17.76
C PRO A 76 -43.90 -27.86 -18.40
N THR A 77 -45.02 -28.06 -19.11
CA THR A 77 -45.32 -29.33 -19.80
C THR A 77 -45.58 -29.16 -21.30
N THR A 78 -45.79 -27.92 -21.74
CA THR A 78 -46.07 -27.55 -23.13
C THR A 78 -45.23 -26.33 -23.54
N ASP A 79 -45.05 -26.11 -24.84
CA ASP A 79 -44.38 -24.92 -25.37
C ASP A 79 -45.04 -23.62 -24.86
N ALA A 80 -46.36 -23.62 -24.69
CA ALA A 80 -47.11 -22.48 -24.14
C ALA A 80 -46.76 -22.21 -22.66
N ASP A 81 -46.47 -23.25 -21.88
CA ASP A 81 -46.02 -23.09 -20.49
C ASP A 81 -44.61 -22.48 -20.45
N PHE A 82 -43.70 -22.92 -21.32
CA PHE A 82 -42.37 -22.32 -21.45
C PHE A 82 -42.45 -20.85 -21.89
N ALA A 83 -43.33 -20.52 -22.84
CA ALA A 83 -43.52 -19.14 -23.27
C ALA A 83 -44.08 -18.25 -22.14
N ALA A 84 -45.03 -18.78 -21.34
CA ALA A 84 -45.56 -18.07 -20.17
C ALA A 84 -44.48 -17.85 -19.10
N LEU A 85 -43.64 -18.86 -18.82
CA LEU A 85 -42.51 -18.74 -17.90
C LEU A 85 -41.47 -17.73 -18.40
N ALA A 86 -41.16 -17.74 -19.68
CA ALA A 86 -40.24 -16.78 -20.27
C ALA A 86 -40.72 -15.34 -20.05
N ARG A 87 -42.02 -15.06 -20.26
CA ARG A 87 -42.60 -13.73 -19.97
C ARG A 87 -42.52 -13.38 -18.50
N HIS A 88 -42.80 -14.33 -17.61
CA HIS A 88 -42.68 -14.12 -16.17
C HIS A 88 -41.25 -13.73 -15.75
N PHE A 89 -40.23 -14.41 -16.27
CA PHE A 89 -38.83 -14.07 -15.99
C PHE A 89 -38.40 -12.73 -16.61
N LEU A 90 -38.99 -12.35 -17.74
CA LEU A 90 -38.74 -11.04 -18.33
C LEU A 90 -39.34 -9.92 -17.49
N ASP A 91 -40.55 -10.10 -16.96
CA ASP A 91 -41.14 -9.14 -16.01
C ASP A 91 -40.24 -8.97 -14.75
N GLN A 92 -39.64 -10.06 -14.27
CA GLN A 92 -38.73 -10.02 -13.12
C GLN A 92 -37.39 -9.33 -13.42
N THR A 93 -36.96 -9.33 -14.68
CA THR A 93 -35.66 -8.79 -15.11
C THR A 93 -35.81 -7.49 -15.89
N GLU A 94 -37.01 -6.90 -15.91
CA GLU A 94 -37.36 -5.67 -16.61
C GLU A 94 -36.45 -4.50 -16.18
N ALA A 95 -36.22 -4.32 -14.89
CA ALA A 95 -35.35 -3.26 -14.39
C ALA A 95 -33.88 -3.40 -14.83
N LEU A 96 -33.43 -4.61 -15.17
CA LEU A 96 -32.07 -4.87 -15.65
C LEU A 96 -31.97 -4.68 -17.17
N HIS A 97 -32.95 -5.18 -17.93
CA HIS A 97 -32.90 -5.18 -19.39
C HIS A 97 -33.65 -3.99 -20.04
N GLY A 98 -34.53 -3.30 -19.32
CA GLY A 98 -35.30 -2.14 -19.78
C GLY A 98 -36.35 -2.44 -20.86
N ILE A 99 -36.77 -3.71 -20.99
CA ILE A 99 -37.59 -4.16 -22.13
C ILE A 99 -39.07 -4.16 -21.75
N ASP A 100 -39.85 -3.32 -22.43
CA ASP A 100 -41.30 -3.31 -22.26
C ASP A 100 -41.92 -4.62 -22.77
N ALA A 101 -42.55 -5.39 -21.89
CA ALA A 101 -43.14 -6.68 -22.21
C ALA A 101 -44.20 -6.61 -23.34
N GLU A 102 -44.87 -5.47 -23.49
CA GLU A 102 -45.86 -5.22 -24.55
C GLU A 102 -45.23 -5.14 -25.95
N THR A 103 -43.94 -4.88 -26.04
CA THR A 103 -43.20 -4.84 -27.31
C THR A 103 -42.70 -6.22 -27.74
N LEU A 104 -42.92 -7.27 -26.94
CA LEU A 104 -42.38 -8.60 -27.22
C LEU A 104 -43.41 -9.56 -27.79
N VAL A 105 -43.14 -10.01 -29.01
CA VAL A 105 -43.94 -11.03 -29.72
C VAL A 105 -43.22 -12.37 -29.65
N GLU A 106 -43.92 -13.40 -29.19
CA GLU A 106 -43.38 -14.76 -29.15
C GLU A 106 -43.07 -15.23 -30.57
N LYS A 107 -41.80 -15.57 -30.83
CA LYS A 107 -41.36 -16.05 -32.12
C LYS A 107 -41.36 -17.57 -32.18
N LYS A 108 -40.72 -18.18 -31.19
CA LYS A 108 -40.45 -19.61 -31.19
C LYS A 108 -40.03 -20.12 -29.82
N VAL A 109 -40.60 -21.25 -29.42
CA VAL A 109 -40.04 -22.14 -28.39
C VAL A 109 -39.24 -23.24 -29.07
N THR A 110 -37.99 -23.45 -28.66
CA THR A 110 -37.08 -24.43 -29.28
C THR A 110 -36.50 -25.35 -28.22
N TRP A 111 -36.73 -26.65 -28.36
CA TRP A 111 -35.99 -27.68 -27.66
C TRP A 111 -34.57 -27.80 -28.23
N LEU A 112 -33.58 -27.81 -27.35
CA LEU A 112 -32.16 -27.89 -27.66
C LEU A 112 -31.60 -29.20 -27.09
N PRO A 113 -31.45 -30.26 -27.92
CA PRO A 113 -30.77 -31.48 -27.51
C PRO A 113 -29.27 -31.22 -27.37
N MET A 114 -28.72 -31.44 -26.18
CA MET A 114 -27.32 -31.13 -25.89
C MET A 114 -26.49 -32.40 -25.75
N ALA A 115 -25.34 -32.46 -26.41
CA ALA A 115 -24.37 -33.54 -26.21
C ALA A 115 -23.43 -33.20 -25.05
N GLY A 116 -23.27 -34.13 -24.10
CA GLY A 116 -22.35 -33.97 -22.95
C GLY A 116 -22.85 -33.06 -21.83
N THR A 117 -24.10 -32.57 -21.91
CA THR A 117 -24.77 -31.80 -20.84
C THR A 117 -26.28 -32.10 -20.86
N THR A 118 -27.06 -31.40 -20.05
CA THR A 118 -28.51 -31.55 -19.98
C THR A 118 -29.20 -30.77 -21.10
N ASP A 119 -30.29 -31.31 -21.64
CA ASP A 119 -31.12 -30.62 -22.64
C ASP A 119 -31.71 -29.31 -22.10
N LYS A 120 -32.07 -28.42 -23.01
CA LYS A 120 -32.55 -27.06 -22.72
C LYS A 120 -33.77 -26.73 -23.58
N TYR A 121 -34.49 -25.70 -23.15
CA TYR A 121 -35.43 -24.97 -23.99
C TYR A 121 -34.98 -23.53 -24.09
N THR A 122 -35.11 -22.94 -25.28
CA THR A 122 -35.01 -21.49 -25.44
C THR A 122 -36.32 -20.95 -25.99
N VAL A 123 -36.81 -19.89 -25.37
CA VAL A 123 -37.94 -19.10 -25.86
C VAL A 123 -37.38 -17.83 -26.46
N ARG A 124 -37.61 -17.65 -27.75
CA ARG A 124 -37.25 -16.44 -28.48
C ARG A 124 -38.47 -15.55 -28.64
N LEU A 125 -38.33 -14.29 -28.27
CA LEU A 125 -39.27 -13.22 -28.52
C LEU A 125 -38.60 -12.17 -29.42
N ASP A 126 -39.26 -11.78 -30.51
CA ASP A 126 -38.82 -10.67 -31.35
C ASP A 126 -39.52 -9.39 -30.86
N GLN A 127 -38.84 -8.24 -30.96
CA GLN A 127 -39.40 -6.95 -30.55
C GLN A 127 -40.17 -6.28 -31.70
N GLU A 128 -41.41 -5.85 -31.42
CA GLU A 128 -42.29 -5.15 -32.34
C GLU A 128 -43.06 -4.04 -31.60
N VAL A 129 -43.28 -2.89 -32.26
CA VAL A 129 -44.18 -1.83 -31.78
C VAL A 129 -45.28 -1.65 -32.82
N ASP A 130 -46.56 -1.73 -32.44
CA ASP A 130 -47.71 -1.67 -33.37
C ASP A 130 -47.60 -2.62 -34.60
N GLY A 131 -46.88 -3.74 -34.47
CA GLY A 131 -46.60 -4.68 -35.56
C GLY A 131 -45.48 -4.25 -36.52
N VAL A 132 -44.74 -3.18 -36.20
CA VAL A 132 -43.50 -2.79 -36.88
C VAL A 132 -42.32 -3.43 -36.15
N PRO A 133 -41.52 -4.29 -36.82
CA PRO A 133 -40.42 -4.99 -36.18
C PRO A 133 -39.24 -4.06 -35.92
N VAL A 134 -38.58 -4.27 -34.78
CA VAL A 134 -37.27 -3.68 -34.46
C VAL A 134 -36.19 -4.52 -35.13
N VAL A 135 -35.30 -3.88 -35.89
CA VAL A 135 -34.18 -4.56 -36.55
C VAL A 135 -33.24 -5.10 -35.49
N ASP A 136 -32.98 -6.40 -35.55
CA ASP A 136 -32.16 -7.16 -34.61
C ASP A 136 -32.62 -7.18 -33.14
N GLY A 137 -33.69 -6.47 -32.80
CA GLY A 137 -34.29 -6.47 -31.46
C GLY A 137 -34.94 -7.82 -31.12
N ARG A 138 -34.33 -8.54 -30.18
CA ARG A 138 -34.85 -9.84 -29.70
C ARG A 138 -34.42 -10.14 -28.28
N VAL A 139 -35.16 -11.05 -27.67
CA VAL A 139 -34.87 -11.60 -26.35
C VAL A 139 -34.91 -13.12 -26.41
N ASN A 140 -33.90 -13.76 -25.82
CA ASN A 140 -33.83 -15.21 -25.68
C ASN A 140 -33.77 -15.57 -24.20
N VAL A 141 -34.78 -16.31 -23.74
CA VAL A 141 -34.82 -16.86 -22.39
C VAL A 141 -34.45 -18.33 -22.45
N LEU A 142 -33.37 -18.72 -21.76
CA LEU A 142 -32.86 -20.09 -21.73
C LEU A 142 -33.27 -20.78 -20.43
N MET A 143 -33.90 -21.95 -20.54
CA MET A 143 -34.36 -22.75 -19.42
C MET A 143 -33.90 -24.20 -19.52
N ASN A 144 -33.83 -24.91 -18.39
CA ASN A 144 -33.71 -26.36 -18.40
C ASN A 144 -35.08 -27.04 -18.63
N LEU A 145 -35.10 -28.39 -18.65
CA LEU A 145 -36.33 -29.16 -18.87
C LEU A 145 -37.39 -28.97 -17.76
N SER A 146 -36.99 -28.56 -16.57
CA SER A 146 -37.89 -28.27 -15.44
C SER A 146 -38.43 -26.84 -15.47
N GLY A 147 -38.01 -26.03 -16.44
CA GLY A 147 -38.36 -24.61 -16.55
C GLY A 147 -37.50 -23.68 -15.71
N ASP A 148 -36.40 -24.16 -15.12
CA ASP A 148 -35.52 -23.30 -14.34
C ASP A 148 -34.81 -22.33 -15.29
N LEU A 149 -34.87 -21.03 -15.00
CA LEU A 149 -34.17 -19.97 -15.74
C LEU A 149 -32.67 -20.15 -15.57
N LEU A 150 -31.94 -20.13 -16.69
CA LEU A 150 -30.48 -20.24 -16.72
C LEU A 150 -29.82 -18.96 -17.25
N SER A 151 -30.45 -18.31 -18.22
CA SER A 151 -29.99 -17.02 -18.72
C SER A 151 -31.10 -16.25 -19.45
N VAL A 152 -30.94 -14.93 -19.50
CA VAL A 152 -31.70 -14.02 -20.37
C VAL A 152 -30.69 -13.26 -21.21
N HIS A 153 -30.83 -13.31 -22.54
CA HIS A 153 -30.01 -12.54 -23.47
C HIS A 153 -30.90 -11.60 -24.28
N SER A 154 -30.51 -10.33 -24.42
CA SER A 154 -31.25 -9.35 -25.20
C SER A 154 -30.37 -8.47 -26.09
N THR A 155 -30.88 -8.20 -27.27
CA THR A 155 -30.42 -7.14 -28.19
C THR A 155 -31.54 -6.17 -28.53
N SER A 156 -32.61 -6.15 -27.74
CA SER A 156 -33.77 -5.27 -27.91
C SER A 156 -33.44 -3.83 -27.51
N LEU A 157 -34.14 -2.87 -28.11
CA LEU A 157 -34.07 -1.48 -27.66
C LEU A 157 -34.90 -1.31 -26.39
N PRO A 158 -34.36 -0.70 -25.33
CA PRO A 158 -35.09 -0.46 -24.09
C PRO A 158 -36.14 0.65 -24.26
N GLU A 159 -37.11 0.70 -23.36
CA GLU A 159 -38.10 1.79 -23.21
C GLU A 159 -38.78 2.21 -24.53
N LEU A 160 -39.21 1.24 -25.33
CA LEU A 160 -39.75 1.45 -26.68
C LEU A 160 -41.29 1.46 -26.72
N ALA A 161 -41.95 1.19 -25.60
CA ALA A 161 -43.40 1.35 -25.46
C ALA A 161 -43.88 2.73 -25.93
N GLY A 162 -44.86 2.75 -26.84
CA GLY A 162 -45.44 3.98 -27.37
C GLY A 162 -44.60 4.73 -28.43
N PHE A 163 -43.51 4.14 -28.94
CA PHE A 163 -42.76 4.71 -30.06
C PHE A 163 -43.65 4.90 -31.30
N SER A 164 -43.56 6.06 -31.97
CA SER A 164 -44.42 6.37 -33.11
C SER A 164 -44.02 5.58 -34.36
N THR A 165 -44.95 4.77 -34.87
CA THR A 165 -44.76 3.91 -36.04
C THR A 165 -45.36 4.47 -37.33
N THR A 166 -45.78 5.75 -37.34
CA THR A 166 -46.43 6.38 -38.49
C THR A 166 -45.43 7.12 -39.41
N PRO A 167 -45.14 6.62 -40.62
CA PRO A 167 -44.19 7.28 -41.53
C PRO A 167 -44.80 8.53 -42.19
N THR A 168 -44.02 9.61 -42.33
CA THR A 168 -44.43 10.79 -43.11
C THR A 168 -43.96 10.76 -44.56
N LEU A 169 -42.92 9.96 -44.85
CA LEU A 169 -42.45 9.64 -46.19
C LEU A 169 -43.06 8.31 -46.65
N ASN A 170 -43.74 8.32 -47.80
CA ASN A 170 -44.28 7.07 -48.37
C ASN A 170 -43.19 6.19 -48.99
N SER A 171 -43.48 4.89 -49.07
CA SER A 171 -42.55 3.86 -49.55
C SER A 171 -42.06 4.08 -50.99
N ASP A 172 -42.88 4.65 -51.89
CA ASP A 172 -42.45 4.97 -53.27
C ASP A 172 -41.38 6.07 -53.30
N ALA A 173 -41.53 7.09 -52.44
CA ALA A 173 -40.53 8.16 -52.32
C ALA A 173 -39.25 7.66 -51.66
N ALA A 174 -39.37 6.83 -50.62
CA ALA A 174 -38.23 6.18 -49.97
C ALA A 174 -37.49 5.21 -50.92
N GLY A 175 -38.20 4.45 -51.74
CA GLY A 175 -37.61 3.56 -52.74
C GLY A 175 -36.79 4.29 -53.81
N ARG A 176 -37.22 5.50 -54.22
CA ARG A 176 -36.40 6.38 -55.08
C ARG A 176 -35.13 6.86 -54.39
N ARG A 177 -35.15 7.08 -53.08
CA ARG A 177 -33.97 7.43 -52.28
C ARG A 177 -33.03 6.24 -52.11
N ALA A 178 -33.56 5.04 -51.87
CA ALA A 178 -32.78 3.81 -51.83
C ALA A 178 -32.04 3.56 -53.15
N LEU A 179 -32.71 3.70 -54.30
CA LEU A 179 -32.07 3.56 -55.61
C LEU A 179 -30.98 4.61 -55.87
N ALA A 180 -31.21 5.86 -55.47
CA ALA A 180 -30.22 6.92 -55.60
C ALA A 180 -28.99 6.65 -54.71
N SER A 181 -29.23 6.27 -53.45
CA SER A 181 -28.18 5.94 -52.48
C SER A 181 -27.38 4.72 -52.94
N PHE A 182 -28.04 3.68 -53.45
CA PHE A 182 -27.36 2.51 -54.03
C PHE A 182 -26.39 2.93 -55.15
N THR A 183 -26.82 3.79 -56.07
CA THR A 183 -25.94 4.27 -57.16
C THR A 183 -24.83 5.17 -56.66
N GLU A 184 -25.05 5.98 -55.63
CA GLU A 184 -24.01 6.81 -55.02
C GLU A 184 -22.94 5.94 -54.34
N LEU A 185 -23.36 4.95 -53.55
CA LEU A 185 -22.48 4.06 -52.80
C LEU A 185 -21.69 3.11 -53.71
N THR A 186 -22.35 2.52 -54.70
CA THR A 186 -21.76 1.46 -55.53
C THR A 186 -21.22 1.95 -56.86
N GLN A 187 -21.52 3.20 -57.26
CA GLN A 187 -21.29 3.74 -58.60
C GLN A 187 -21.97 2.93 -59.71
N GLU A 188 -22.96 2.11 -59.35
CA GLU A 188 -23.61 1.16 -60.24
C GLU A 188 -25.14 1.36 -60.24
N ARG A 189 -25.78 0.99 -61.35
CA ARG A 189 -27.24 1.12 -61.47
C ARG A 189 -27.92 -0.19 -61.04
N ALA A 190 -28.81 -0.10 -60.05
CA ALA A 190 -29.62 -1.23 -59.60
C ALA A 190 -30.47 -1.82 -60.75
N THR A 191 -30.58 -3.14 -60.77
CA THR A 191 -31.49 -3.90 -61.65
C THR A 191 -32.77 -4.30 -60.92
N THR A 192 -32.70 -4.43 -59.60
CA THR A 192 -33.81 -4.90 -58.76
C THR A 192 -33.91 -4.04 -57.50
N LEU A 193 -35.14 -3.69 -57.13
CA LEU A 193 -35.50 -3.08 -55.85
C LEU A 193 -36.49 -3.99 -55.15
N GLY A 194 -36.14 -4.47 -53.96
CA GLY A 194 -36.99 -5.29 -53.11
C GLY A 194 -38.23 -4.52 -52.61
N ALA A 195 -39.20 -5.27 -52.08
CA ALA A 195 -40.38 -4.66 -51.47
C ALA A 195 -39.99 -3.83 -50.23
N ALA A 196 -40.64 -2.68 -50.06
CA ALA A 196 -40.44 -1.84 -48.88
C ALA A 196 -40.97 -2.54 -47.62
N ALA A 197 -40.17 -2.59 -46.57
CA ALA A 197 -40.60 -2.99 -45.23
C ALA A 197 -40.40 -1.81 -44.26
N LEU A 198 -41.44 -1.46 -43.50
CA LEU A 198 -41.31 -0.49 -42.41
C LEU A 198 -40.70 -1.20 -41.20
N VAL A 199 -39.67 -0.61 -40.61
CA VAL A 199 -38.92 -1.17 -39.47
C VAL A 199 -38.54 -0.06 -38.48
N ILE A 200 -38.25 -0.42 -37.25
CA ILE A 200 -37.56 0.45 -36.28
C ILE A 200 -36.10 0.03 -36.28
N LEU A 201 -35.20 0.93 -36.67
CA LEU A 201 -33.77 0.69 -36.76
C LEU A 201 -33.06 1.31 -35.54
N PRO A 202 -32.26 0.55 -34.78
CA PRO A 202 -31.27 1.12 -33.86
C PRO A 202 -30.23 1.92 -34.65
N VAL A 203 -30.10 3.22 -34.41
CA VAL A 203 -29.09 4.08 -35.04
C VAL A 203 -28.18 4.71 -33.99
N ASP A 204 -26.89 4.88 -34.31
CA ASP A 204 -25.92 5.49 -33.39
C ASP A 204 -26.35 6.90 -32.98
N GLY A 205 -26.53 7.12 -31.68
CA GLY A 205 -26.69 8.44 -31.07
C GLY A 205 -25.37 8.97 -30.51
N ASP A 206 -25.42 10.09 -29.78
CA ASP A 206 -24.23 10.74 -29.19
C ASP A 206 -23.52 9.84 -28.15
N GLU A 207 -24.25 8.94 -27.47
CA GLU A 207 -23.71 8.01 -26.47
C GLU A 207 -24.34 6.60 -26.50
N LEU A 208 -25.63 6.48 -26.85
CA LEU A 208 -26.37 5.22 -26.94
C LEU A 208 -27.12 5.11 -28.29
N LEU A 209 -27.45 3.89 -28.69
CA LEU A 209 -28.33 3.62 -29.83
C LEU A 209 -29.69 4.29 -29.59
N THR A 210 -30.27 4.86 -30.64
CA THR A 210 -31.61 5.47 -30.59
C THR A 210 -32.52 4.83 -31.63
N PRO A 211 -33.83 4.72 -31.38
CA PRO A 211 -34.76 4.15 -32.33
C PRO A 211 -35.04 5.14 -33.47
N ALA A 212 -34.98 4.66 -34.72
CA ALA A 212 -35.41 5.43 -35.90
C ALA A 212 -36.40 4.64 -36.75
N LEU A 213 -37.53 5.27 -37.10
CA LEU A 213 -38.47 4.66 -38.03
C LEU A 213 -37.88 4.72 -39.46
N ALA A 214 -37.74 3.57 -40.11
CA ALA A 214 -37.06 3.45 -41.40
C ALA A 214 -37.79 2.54 -42.39
N TRP A 215 -37.66 2.82 -43.67
CA TRP A 215 -37.98 1.91 -44.75
C TRP A 215 -36.74 1.09 -45.13
N ARG A 216 -36.81 -0.22 -44.96
CA ARG A 216 -35.79 -1.17 -45.44
C ARG A 216 -36.06 -1.57 -46.90
N PHE A 217 -35.01 -1.54 -47.71
CA PHE A 217 -34.99 -2.04 -49.08
C PHE A 217 -33.77 -2.91 -49.35
N ASP A 218 -33.99 -4.09 -49.90
CA ASP A 218 -32.92 -4.91 -50.47
C ASP A 218 -32.75 -4.48 -51.95
N VAL A 219 -31.62 -3.86 -52.30
CA VAL A 219 -31.33 -3.32 -53.64
C VAL A 219 -30.21 -4.11 -54.29
N LEU A 220 -30.43 -4.60 -55.51
CA LEU A 220 -29.49 -5.48 -56.20
C LEU A 220 -29.18 -4.97 -57.60
N ARG A 221 -27.96 -5.27 -58.05
CA ARG A 221 -27.54 -5.26 -59.44
C ARG A 221 -27.06 -6.65 -59.82
N GLU A 222 -27.78 -7.29 -60.72
CA GLU A 222 -27.47 -8.61 -61.27
C GLU A 222 -27.33 -8.48 -62.78
N VAL A 223 -26.09 -8.64 -63.29
CA VAL A 223 -25.79 -8.65 -64.72
C VAL A 223 -25.03 -9.92 -65.04
N VAL A 224 -25.44 -10.59 -66.12
CA VAL A 224 -24.81 -11.84 -66.61
C VAL A 224 -23.30 -11.66 -66.74
N ASP A 225 -22.53 -12.67 -66.31
CA ASP A 225 -21.06 -12.71 -66.30
C ASP A 225 -20.36 -11.60 -65.48
N THR A 226 -21.06 -10.99 -64.52
CA THR A 226 -20.47 -10.07 -63.53
C THR A 226 -20.84 -10.49 -62.11
N MET A 227 -20.02 -10.10 -61.13
CA MET A 227 -20.34 -10.33 -59.72
C MET A 227 -21.53 -9.45 -59.31
N PRO A 228 -22.57 -10.01 -58.67
CA PRO A 228 -23.71 -9.22 -58.23
C PRO A 228 -23.26 -8.23 -57.15
N VAL A 229 -23.91 -7.06 -57.14
CA VAL A 229 -23.74 -6.05 -56.08
C VAL A 229 -25.07 -5.90 -55.38
N GLY A 230 -25.08 -5.94 -54.06
CA GLY A 230 -26.32 -5.83 -53.29
C GLY A 230 -26.13 -5.07 -52.01
N ARG A 231 -27.13 -4.26 -51.65
CA ARG A 231 -27.19 -3.54 -50.37
C ARG A 231 -28.57 -3.71 -49.77
N THR A 232 -28.63 -3.95 -48.48
CA THR A 232 -29.81 -3.65 -47.67
C THR A 232 -29.68 -2.21 -47.22
N LEU A 233 -30.57 -1.33 -47.65
CA LEU A 233 -30.55 0.10 -47.35
C LEU A 233 -31.72 0.45 -46.43
N PHE A 234 -31.43 1.20 -45.37
CA PHE A 234 -32.43 1.72 -44.44
C PHE A 234 -32.60 3.21 -44.65
N ILE A 235 -33.76 3.61 -45.15
CA ILE A 235 -34.09 5.01 -45.46
C ILE A 235 -35.00 5.57 -44.38
N ASP A 236 -34.62 6.69 -43.77
CA ASP A 236 -35.43 7.38 -42.77
C ASP A 236 -36.86 7.60 -43.26
N ALA A 237 -37.85 7.14 -42.48
CA ALA A 237 -39.25 7.16 -42.85
C ALA A 237 -39.91 8.55 -42.78
N HIS A 238 -39.14 9.58 -42.46
CA HIS A 238 -39.54 10.98 -42.40
C HIS A 238 -38.66 11.86 -43.31
N ALA A 239 -37.36 11.89 -43.07
CA ALA A 239 -36.39 12.75 -43.76
C ALA A 239 -35.96 12.18 -45.13
N GLY A 240 -36.05 10.86 -45.32
CA GLY A 240 -35.62 10.18 -46.56
C GLY A 240 -34.11 10.12 -46.76
N THR A 241 -33.34 10.38 -45.70
CA THR A 241 -31.88 10.17 -45.63
C THR A 241 -31.57 8.68 -45.49
N LEU A 242 -30.41 8.26 -46.01
CA LEU A 242 -29.88 6.93 -45.71
C LEU A 242 -29.40 6.92 -44.25
N LEU A 243 -29.94 6.01 -43.44
CA LEU A 243 -29.56 5.83 -42.04
C LEU A 243 -28.46 4.79 -41.90
N GLU A 244 -28.60 3.66 -42.59
CA GLU A 244 -27.63 2.56 -42.54
C GLU A 244 -27.63 1.81 -43.89
N GLU A 245 -26.47 1.26 -44.25
CA GLU A 245 -26.36 0.23 -45.28
C GLU A 245 -25.76 -1.06 -44.72
N ARG A 246 -26.22 -2.21 -45.24
CA ARG A 246 -25.60 -3.52 -45.02
C ARG A 246 -25.32 -4.19 -46.36
N GLU A 247 -24.19 -4.88 -46.47
CA GLU A 247 -23.87 -5.69 -47.66
C GLU A 247 -24.87 -6.86 -47.78
N LEU A 248 -25.48 -7.01 -48.96
CA LEU A 248 -26.45 -8.09 -49.23
C LEU A 248 -25.80 -9.28 -49.95
N ILE A 249 -24.65 -9.06 -50.61
CA ILE A 249 -23.92 -10.12 -51.32
C ILE A 249 -22.75 -10.59 -50.48
N HIS A 250 -22.84 -11.82 -49.98
CA HIS A 250 -21.70 -12.51 -49.37
C HIS A 250 -20.73 -12.97 -50.47
N GLN A 251 -19.47 -12.53 -50.40
CA GLN A 251 -18.45 -12.89 -51.38
C GLN A 251 -17.85 -14.27 -51.08
N PHE A 252 -17.24 -14.91 -52.08
CA PHE A 252 -16.35 -16.04 -51.82
C PHE A 252 -15.03 -15.49 -51.29
N ASP A 253 -14.54 -16.11 -50.23
CA ASP A 253 -13.24 -15.80 -49.64
C ASP A 253 -12.27 -16.96 -49.83
N VAL A 254 -10.97 -16.65 -49.85
CA VAL A 254 -9.90 -17.62 -49.63
C VAL A 254 -9.32 -17.36 -48.25
N GLY A 255 -9.73 -18.18 -47.29
CA GLY A 255 -9.25 -18.12 -45.92
C GLY A 255 -8.94 -19.50 -45.36
N GLY A 256 -8.42 -19.53 -44.15
CA GLY A 256 -8.06 -20.78 -43.49
C GLY A 256 -7.28 -20.56 -42.20
N THR A 257 -6.84 -21.66 -41.62
CA THR A 257 -6.07 -21.68 -40.38
C THR A 257 -4.66 -22.19 -40.67
N ILE A 258 -3.65 -21.50 -40.15
CA ILE A 258 -2.25 -21.91 -40.21
C ILE A 258 -1.80 -22.31 -38.81
N SER A 259 -1.36 -23.55 -38.67
CA SER A 259 -0.64 -24.03 -37.50
C SER A 259 0.85 -24.23 -37.82
N THR A 260 1.68 -24.37 -36.78
CA THR A 260 3.09 -24.71 -36.88
C THR A 260 3.45 -25.78 -35.86
N MET A 261 4.33 -26.71 -36.22
CA MET A 261 4.93 -27.61 -35.24
C MET A 261 6.01 -26.86 -34.44
N ALA A 262 5.80 -26.73 -33.14
CA ALA A 262 6.71 -26.11 -32.18
C ALA A 262 6.74 -26.94 -30.90
N THR A 263 7.80 -26.80 -30.12
CA THR A 263 8.00 -27.52 -28.86
C THR A 263 6.97 -27.07 -27.81
N PRO A 264 6.20 -27.99 -27.21
CA PRO A 264 5.26 -27.65 -26.16
C PRO A 264 5.92 -27.48 -24.78
N GLY A 265 5.21 -26.78 -23.90
CA GLY A 265 5.55 -26.69 -22.49
C GLY A 265 6.87 -25.96 -22.22
N THR A 266 7.53 -26.34 -21.13
CA THR A 266 8.76 -25.69 -20.65
C THR A 266 10.04 -26.42 -21.04
N TYR A 267 9.94 -27.67 -21.48
CA TYR A 267 11.08 -28.51 -21.89
C TYR A 267 11.50 -28.25 -23.34
N PRO A 268 12.76 -28.53 -23.71
CA PRO A 268 13.27 -28.35 -25.07
C PRO A 268 12.79 -29.46 -26.00
N ASP A 269 12.99 -29.23 -27.31
CA ASP A 269 12.72 -30.24 -28.33
C ASP A 269 13.62 -31.46 -28.11
N SER A 270 12.99 -32.61 -27.88
CA SER A 270 13.68 -33.87 -27.65
C SER A 270 12.77 -35.03 -28.01
N SER A 271 13.32 -36.24 -28.09
CA SER A 271 12.50 -37.44 -28.33
C SER A 271 11.45 -37.69 -27.24
N SER A 272 11.67 -37.18 -26.03
CA SER A 272 10.74 -37.28 -24.89
C SER A 272 9.75 -36.11 -24.83
N ASN A 273 10.03 -35.01 -25.52
CA ASN A 273 9.16 -33.84 -25.62
C ASN A 273 9.08 -33.39 -27.10
N PRO A 274 8.44 -34.19 -27.98
CA PRO A 274 8.35 -33.86 -29.39
C PRO A 274 7.44 -32.66 -29.63
N GLU A 275 7.72 -31.94 -30.71
CA GLU A 275 6.89 -30.84 -31.23
C GLU A 275 5.39 -31.20 -31.38
N THR A 276 4.53 -30.24 -31.04
CA THR A 276 3.07 -30.32 -31.21
C THR A 276 2.57 -29.18 -32.09
N SER A 277 1.32 -29.28 -32.56
CA SER A 277 0.72 -28.24 -33.40
C SER A 277 0.27 -27.06 -32.56
N HIS A 278 0.78 -25.86 -32.87
CA HIS A 278 0.38 -24.58 -32.27
C HIS A 278 -0.16 -23.64 -33.36
N PRO A 279 -1.05 -22.69 -33.03
CA PRO A 279 -1.38 -21.60 -33.95
C PRO A 279 -0.13 -20.86 -34.42
N ALA A 280 0.01 -20.63 -35.72
CA ALA A 280 1.03 -19.70 -36.24
C ALA A 280 0.47 -18.28 -36.13
N ALA A 281 0.28 -17.79 -34.90
CA ALA A 281 -0.36 -16.51 -34.62
C ALA A 281 0.43 -15.34 -35.21
N TYR A 282 -0.26 -14.36 -35.79
CA TYR A 282 0.34 -13.13 -36.34
C TYR A 282 1.37 -13.33 -37.46
N ALA A 283 1.39 -14.51 -38.10
CA ALA A 283 2.27 -14.83 -39.20
C ALA A 283 1.88 -14.08 -40.47
N ARG A 284 2.87 -13.59 -41.21
CA ARG A 284 2.67 -12.93 -42.49
C ARG A 284 2.34 -13.96 -43.56
N VAL A 285 1.23 -13.74 -44.24
CA VAL A 285 0.70 -14.59 -45.30
C VAL A 285 0.71 -13.78 -46.60
N THR A 286 1.40 -14.26 -47.63
CA THR A 286 1.54 -13.54 -48.91
C THR A 286 0.95 -14.35 -50.06
N SER A 287 0.32 -13.68 -51.01
CA SER A 287 -0.22 -14.29 -52.23
C SER A 287 -0.28 -13.28 -53.38
N SER A 288 -0.75 -13.70 -54.55
CA SER A 288 -1.07 -12.79 -55.65
C SER A 288 -2.20 -11.80 -55.33
N ALA A 289 -3.01 -12.06 -54.30
CA ALA A 289 -4.08 -11.16 -53.84
C ALA A 289 -3.58 -10.11 -52.82
N GLY A 290 -2.29 -10.13 -52.46
CA GLY A 290 -1.69 -9.19 -51.51
C GLY A 290 -1.10 -9.90 -50.29
N THR A 291 -0.93 -9.14 -49.21
CA THR A 291 -0.45 -9.62 -47.91
C THR A 291 -1.57 -9.52 -46.89
N THR A 292 -1.76 -10.57 -46.11
CA THR A 292 -2.60 -10.60 -44.92
C THR A 292 -1.80 -11.22 -43.76
N TYR A 293 -2.36 -11.23 -42.56
CA TYR A 293 -1.74 -11.82 -41.38
C TYR A 293 -2.73 -12.78 -40.73
N THR A 294 -2.21 -13.79 -40.05
CA THR A 294 -3.05 -14.62 -39.18
C THR A 294 -3.42 -13.86 -37.91
N ASP A 295 -4.58 -14.14 -37.34
CA ASP A 295 -4.95 -13.68 -36.00
C ASP A 295 -4.31 -14.57 -34.90
N VAL A 296 -4.73 -14.39 -33.64
CA VAL A 296 -4.23 -15.17 -32.49
C VAL A 296 -4.51 -16.68 -32.61
N ASN A 297 -5.55 -17.07 -33.34
CA ASN A 297 -5.92 -18.47 -33.57
C ASN A 297 -5.22 -19.07 -34.79
N GLY A 298 -4.42 -18.27 -35.51
CA GLY A 298 -3.78 -18.69 -36.76
C GLY A 298 -4.69 -18.53 -37.98
N ASP A 299 -5.83 -17.85 -37.86
CA ASP A 299 -6.79 -17.70 -38.95
C ASP A 299 -6.41 -16.51 -39.86
N PHE A 300 -6.42 -16.73 -41.17
CA PHE A 300 -6.21 -15.69 -42.18
C PHE A 300 -7.38 -15.66 -43.17
N ASN A 301 -7.63 -14.49 -43.75
CA ASN A 301 -8.63 -14.33 -44.79
C ASN A 301 -8.16 -13.39 -45.90
N TYR A 302 -8.50 -13.73 -47.15
CA TYR A 302 -8.47 -12.84 -48.32
C TYR A 302 -9.91 -12.60 -48.78
N PRO A 303 -10.53 -11.49 -48.33
CA PRO A 303 -11.91 -11.19 -48.68
C PRO A 303 -12.11 -11.03 -50.18
N GLY A 304 -13.17 -11.64 -50.73
CA GLY A 304 -13.58 -11.43 -52.12
C GLY A 304 -12.80 -12.21 -53.17
N VAL A 305 -11.93 -13.14 -52.76
CA VAL A 305 -11.18 -13.99 -53.68
C VAL A 305 -11.94 -15.28 -53.98
N ASN A 306 -12.25 -15.52 -55.26
CA ASN A 306 -13.05 -16.65 -55.72
C ASN A 306 -12.25 -17.69 -56.55
N SER A 307 -10.92 -17.59 -56.56
CA SER A 307 -10.02 -18.50 -57.26
C SER A 307 -8.92 -19.01 -56.33
N ALA A 308 -8.38 -20.20 -56.58
CA ALA A 308 -7.30 -20.75 -55.77
C ALA A 308 -6.09 -19.81 -55.72
N LEU A 309 -5.58 -19.56 -54.51
CA LEU A 309 -4.39 -18.73 -54.28
C LEU A 309 -3.18 -19.59 -53.93
N SER A 310 -2.03 -19.25 -54.51
CA SER A 310 -0.75 -19.70 -53.98
C SER A 310 -0.39 -18.81 -52.80
N VAL A 311 -0.43 -19.39 -51.61
CA VAL A 311 -0.19 -18.73 -50.33
C VAL A 311 1.19 -19.13 -49.82
N SER A 312 2.02 -18.14 -49.49
CA SER A 312 3.35 -18.31 -48.92
C SER A 312 3.42 -17.75 -47.50
N VAL A 313 3.93 -18.55 -46.57
CA VAL A 313 4.02 -18.24 -45.14
C VAL A 313 5.46 -18.40 -44.66
N THR A 314 5.93 -17.46 -43.83
CA THR A 314 7.28 -17.42 -43.24
C THR A 314 7.16 -17.14 -41.74
N TYR A 315 8.21 -17.42 -40.94
CA TYR A 315 8.31 -16.95 -39.55
C TYR A 315 8.70 -15.47 -39.45
N ASN A 316 7.97 -14.65 -40.19
CA ASN A 316 7.97 -13.20 -40.11
C ASN A 316 6.50 -12.81 -39.91
N GLY A 317 6.22 -11.97 -38.92
CA GLY A 317 4.87 -11.65 -38.50
C GLY A 317 4.68 -10.19 -38.12
N THR A 318 3.56 -9.89 -37.48
CA THR A 318 3.23 -8.54 -37.02
C THR A 318 4.16 -8.06 -35.91
N PHE A 319 4.61 -8.97 -35.04
CA PHE A 319 5.35 -8.64 -33.82
C PHE A 319 6.72 -9.33 -33.71
N ASN A 320 7.12 -10.12 -34.71
CA ASN A 320 8.45 -10.73 -34.69
C ASN A 320 8.98 -11.05 -36.09
N ASP A 321 10.29 -11.14 -36.19
CA ASP A 321 11.03 -11.52 -37.39
C ASP A 321 12.13 -12.53 -37.02
N VAL A 322 11.98 -13.78 -37.47
CA VAL A 322 12.89 -14.86 -37.13
C VAL A 322 13.89 -15.12 -38.25
N ASN A 323 15.18 -14.93 -37.95
CA ASN A 323 16.30 -15.17 -38.85
C ASN A 323 17.02 -16.48 -38.51
N ASN A 324 17.24 -17.31 -39.53
CA ASN A 324 18.00 -18.55 -39.38
C ASN A 324 19.49 -18.33 -39.70
N SER A 325 20.34 -18.26 -38.68
CA SER A 325 21.79 -18.03 -38.88
C SER A 325 22.54 -19.22 -39.51
N ALA A 326 21.93 -20.41 -39.51
CA ALA A 326 22.54 -21.63 -40.05
C ALA A 326 22.21 -21.90 -41.53
N GLY A 327 21.39 -21.06 -42.18
CA GLY A 327 20.98 -21.30 -43.57
C GLY A 327 19.84 -20.38 -44.02
N SER A 328 19.01 -20.86 -44.95
CA SER A 328 17.82 -20.12 -45.38
C SER A 328 16.72 -20.17 -44.32
N GLU A 329 15.93 -19.11 -44.28
CA GLU A 329 14.69 -18.99 -43.51
C GLU A 329 13.68 -20.02 -44.01
N TYR A 330 12.89 -20.57 -43.08
CA TYR A 330 11.83 -21.49 -43.44
C TYR A 330 10.67 -20.74 -44.11
N SER A 331 10.23 -21.26 -45.26
CA SER A 331 9.06 -20.77 -45.99
C SER A 331 8.25 -21.96 -46.51
N LEU A 332 6.92 -21.86 -46.41
CA LEU A 332 5.98 -22.84 -46.95
C LEU A 332 5.09 -22.15 -47.98
N THR A 333 5.10 -22.64 -49.21
CA THR A 333 4.14 -22.24 -50.24
C THR A 333 3.17 -23.38 -50.52
N THR A 334 1.86 -23.11 -50.41
CA THR A 334 0.79 -24.07 -50.68
C THR A 334 -0.37 -23.41 -51.44
N THR A 335 -1.34 -24.21 -51.88
CA THR A 335 -2.53 -23.71 -52.58
C THR A 335 -3.72 -23.68 -51.63
N ALA A 336 -4.30 -22.49 -51.40
CA ALA A 336 -5.55 -22.31 -50.68
C ALA A 336 -6.73 -22.21 -51.67
N GLN A 337 -7.77 -23.02 -51.47
CA GLN A 337 -8.95 -23.09 -52.33
C GLN A 337 -10.04 -22.13 -51.86
N PRO A 338 -10.82 -21.51 -52.77
CA PRO A 338 -11.93 -20.63 -52.42
C PRO A 338 -13.14 -21.42 -51.90
N GLY A 339 -13.93 -20.80 -51.01
CA GLY A 339 -15.21 -21.36 -50.57
C GLY A 339 -15.13 -22.61 -49.68
N GLN A 340 -13.95 -22.93 -49.14
CA GLN A 340 -13.74 -23.96 -48.13
C GLN A 340 -12.67 -23.52 -47.13
N GLY A 341 -12.70 -24.07 -45.91
CA GLY A 341 -11.63 -23.86 -44.94
C GLY A 341 -10.34 -24.54 -45.39
N ASN A 342 -9.22 -23.79 -45.41
CA ASN A 342 -7.90 -24.33 -45.71
C ASN A 342 -7.13 -24.56 -44.40
N SER A 343 -6.70 -25.78 -44.12
CA SER A 343 -5.83 -26.09 -42.97
C SER A 343 -4.40 -26.27 -43.45
N ILE A 344 -3.48 -25.41 -43.00
CA ILE A 344 -2.09 -25.39 -43.39
C ILE A 344 -1.23 -25.64 -42.16
N THR A 345 -0.27 -26.57 -42.23
CA THR A 345 0.68 -26.81 -41.13
C THR A 345 2.09 -26.50 -41.60
N MET A 346 2.71 -25.52 -40.96
CA MET A 346 4.12 -25.18 -41.07
C MET A 346 4.96 -26.16 -40.25
N ASN A 347 6.19 -26.38 -40.70
CA ASN A 347 7.13 -27.30 -40.07
C ASN A 347 6.57 -28.73 -39.83
N PRO A 348 5.82 -29.37 -40.76
CA PRO A 348 5.15 -30.64 -40.47
C PRO A 348 6.11 -31.83 -40.23
N SER A 349 7.39 -31.66 -40.51
CA SER A 349 8.46 -32.62 -40.23
C SER A 349 9.81 -31.87 -40.16
N GLY A 350 10.01 -31.11 -39.08
CA GLY A 350 11.14 -30.21 -38.91
C GLY A 350 12.47 -30.90 -38.63
N SER A 351 13.57 -30.26 -39.03
CA SER A 351 14.84 -30.49 -38.35
C SER A 351 14.91 -29.57 -37.13
N ALA A 352 15.81 -29.87 -36.18
CA ALA A 352 16.04 -29.01 -35.01
C ALA A 352 16.28 -27.53 -35.38
N GLN A 353 16.88 -27.25 -36.55
CA GLN A 353 17.09 -25.88 -37.04
C GLN A 353 15.80 -25.19 -37.52
N ILE A 354 14.83 -25.95 -38.04
CA ILE A 354 13.51 -25.41 -38.43
C ILE A 354 12.64 -25.25 -37.20
N THR A 355 12.64 -26.23 -36.29
CA THR A 355 11.89 -26.17 -35.03
C THR A 355 12.38 -25.05 -34.11
N ALA A 356 13.68 -24.72 -34.13
CA ALA A 356 14.19 -23.52 -33.46
C ALA A 356 13.53 -22.22 -33.97
N GLN A 357 13.24 -22.12 -35.28
CA GLN A 357 12.57 -20.95 -35.85
C GLN A 357 11.11 -20.87 -35.41
N SER A 358 10.38 -21.99 -35.43
CA SER A 358 8.99 -22.01 -34.97
C SER A 358 8.88 -21.76 -33.47
N ASN A 359 9.80 -22.27 -32.66
CA ASN A 359 9.85 -22.04 -31.23
C ASN A 359 10.04 -20.56 -30.89
N ALA A 360 11.01 -19.89 -31.52
CA ALA A 360 11.21 -18.45 -31.32
C ALA A 360 9.94 -17.67 -31.73
N PHE A 361 9.37 -17.98 -32.90
CA PHE A 361 8.16 -17.33 -33.39
C PHE A 361 6.98 -17.44 -32.41
N VAL A 362 6.71 -18.65 -31.91
CA VAL A 362 5.59 -18.92 -30.99
C VAL A 362 5.82 -18.29 -29.62
N ASN A 363 7.01 -18.42 -29.03
CA ASN A 363 7.25 -17.96 -27.67
C ASN A 363 7.38 -16.43 -27.57
N ILE A 364 7.91 -15.75 -28.60
CA ILE A 364 7.93 -14.28 -28.62
C ILE A 364 6.52 -13.71 -28.66
N ASN A 365 5.65 -14.26 -29.51
CA ASN A 365 4.25 -13.85 -29.55
C ASN A 365 3.53 -14.14 -28.21
N ARG A 366 3.86 -15.26 -27.54
CA ARG A 366 3.33 -15.57 -26.21
C ARG A 366 3.72 -14.53 -25.16
N VAL A 367 4.96 -14.03 -25.18
CA VAL A 367 5.40 -12.95 -24.28
C VAL A 367 4.62 -11.66 -24.55
N ARG A 368 4.45 -11.29 -25.82
CA ARG A 368 3.65 -10.13 -26.21
C ARG A 368 2.19 -10.26 -25.77
N ASP A 369 1.59 -11.43 -25.94
CA ASP A 369 0.20 -11.67 -25.58
C ASP A 369 0.00 -11.67 -24.06
N TYR A 370 0.98 -12.12 -23.26
CA TYR A 370 0.97 -12.00 -21.80
C TYR A 370 0.85 -10.54 -21.35
N VAL A 371 1.68 -9.64 -21.91
CA VAL A 371 1.61 -8.20 -21.62
C VAL A 371 0.21 -7.64 -21.90
N ARG A 372 -0.36 -7.96 -23.07
CA ARG A 372 -1.69 -7.48 -23.47
C ARG A 372 -2.84 -8.12 -22.71
N ALA A 373 -2.66 -9.34 -22.20
CA ALA A 373 -3.67 -10.02 -21.42
C ALA A 373 -3.86 -9.35 -20.05
N ILE A 374 -2.79 -8.85 -19.46
CA ILE A 374 -2.81 -8.19 -18.14
C ILE A 374 -3.23 -6.74 -18.28
N THR A 375 -2.63 -6.00 -19.21
CA THR A 375 -2.98 -4.59 -19.48
C THR A 375 -3.24 -4.41 -20.97
N PRO A 376 -4.52 -4.49 -21.42
CA PRO A 376 -4.86 -4.41 -22.84
C PRO A 376 -4.42 -3.13 -23.57
N SER A 377 -4.20 -2.04 -22.84
CA SER A 377 -3.67 -0.77 -23.35
C SER A 377 -2.14 -0.70 -23.43
N ASP A 378 -1.42 -1.62 -22.79
CA ASP A 378 0.04 -1.64 -22.80
C ASP A 378 0.54 -2.13 -24.17
N SER A 379 1.06 -1.22 -24.98
CA SER A 379 1.61 -1.54 -26.31
C SER A 379 3.13 -1.67 -26.31
N THR A 380 3.77 -1.80 -25.15
CA THR A 380 5.25 -1.81 -25.03
C THR A 380 5.87 -2.97 -25.81
N ALA A 381 5.21 -4.11 -25.86
CA ALA A 381 5.62 -5.28 -26.64
C ALA A 381 5.11 -5.30 -28.10
N ASP A 382 4.37 -4.27 -28.57
CA ASP A 382 3.78 -4.21 -29.91
C ASP A 382 4.76 -3.65 -30.95
N PHE A 383 5.88 -4.34 -31.16
CA PHE A 383 6.84 -4.02 -32.21
C PHE A 383 7.42 -5.31 -32.80
N VAL A 384 8.09 -5.20 -33.95
CA VAL A 384 8.73 -6.36 -34.59
C VAL A 384 10.03 -6.71 -33.86
N MET A 385 9.99 -7.71 -33.00
CA MET A 385 11.16 -8.26 -32.30
C MET A 385 12.00 -9.13 -33.24
N LEU A 386 13.28 -8.79 -33.40
CA LEU A 386 14.22 -9.57 -34.19
C LEU A 386 14.78 -10.74 -33.37
N ALA A 387 14.65 -11.96 -33.89
CA ALA A 387 15.14 -13.18 -33.26
C ALA A 387 16.08 -13.95 -34.19
N ASN A 388 17.36 -14.02 -33.83
CA ASN A 388 18.35 -14.80 -34.57
C ASN A 388 18.49 -16.18 -33.93
N VAL A 389 18.12 -17.23 -34.66
CA VAL A 389 18.23 -18.62 -34.20
C VAL A 389 19.36 -19.37 -34.90
N ASN A 390 19.80 -20.47 -34.29
CA ASN A 390 20.84 -21.35 -34.83
C ASN A 390 22.19 -20.67 -35.05
N LEU A 391 22.60 -19.75 -34.17
CA LEU A 391 23.95 -19.20 -34.21
C LEU A 391 24.99 -20.32 -33.96
N ASN A 392 26.12 -20.26 -34.66
CA ASN A 392 27.19 -21.27 -34.60
C ASN A 392 28.06 -21.13 -33.33
N SER A 393 27.41 -21.28 -32.18
CA SER A 393 27.98 -21.38 -30.83
C SER A 393 27.08 -22.33 -30.03
N THR A 394 27.37 -22.53 -28.74
CA THR A 394 26.67 -23.53 -27.92
C THR A 394 26.51 -23.06 -26.48
N CYS A 395 25.50 -23.57 -25.77
CA CYS A 395 25.30 -23.38 -24.32
C CYS A 395 25.13 -21.92 -23.87
N ASN A 396 24.47 -21.08 -24.67
CA ASN A 396 24.02 -19.75 -24.25
C ASN A 396 22.87 -19.25 -25.12
N ALA A 397 22.15 -18.25 -24.62
CA ALA A 397 21.34 -17.32 -25.40
C ALA A 397 21.66 -15.90 -24.89
N TYR A 398 21.29 -14.86 -25.64
CA TYR A 398 21.49 -13.48 -25.19
C TYR A 398 20.62 -12.47 -25.94
N PHE A 399 20.27 -11.39 -25.25
CA PHE A 399 19.83 -10.13 -25.82
C PHE A 399 21.00 -9.17 -26.01
N ASP A 400 21.09 -8.49 -27.16
CA ASP A 400 22.22 -7.59 -27.49
C ASP A 400 21.88 -6.10 -27.48
N GLY A 401 20.67 -5.73 -27.04
CA GLY A 401 20.13 -4.37 -27.14
C GLY A 401 19.21 -4.14 -28.34
N SER A 402 19.22 -5.03 -29.33
CA SER A 402 18.48 -4.88 -30.59
C SER A 402 17.90 -6.18 -31.16
N SER A 403 18.31 -7.33 -30.66
CA SER A 403 17.82 -8.65 -31.05
C SER A 403 18.01 -9.68 -29.95
N THR A 404 17.18 -10.73 -29.96
CA THR A 404 17.42 -11.94 -29.17
C THR A 404 18.16 -12.98 -30.01
N ASN A 405 19.10 -13.70 -29.40
CA ASN A 405 20.06 -14.54 -30.10
C ASN A 405 20.17 -15.92 -29.44
N TYR A 406 19.94 -16.97 -30.22
CA TYR A 406 19.85 -18.35 -29.74
C TYR A 406 20.85 -19.26 -30.44
N TYR A 407 21.65 -19.98 -29.65
CA TYR A 407 22.68 -20.90 -30.10
C TYR A 407 22.12 -22.26 -30.53
N SER A 408 22.80 -22.87 -31.51
CA SER A 408 22.56 -24.26 -31.91
C SER A 408 22.89 -25.24 -30.78
N ALA A 409 22.28 -26.43 -30.88
CA ALA A 409 22.60 -27.54 -29.98
C ALA A 409 24.08 -27.95 -30.10
N GLY A 410 24.72 -28.25 -28.97
CA GLY A 410 26.12 -28.66 -28.90
C GLY A 410 26.72 -28.37 -27.52
N GLY A 411 27.95 -28.84 -27.28
CA GLY A 411 28.63 -28.63 -25.99
C GLY A 411 27.96 -29.31 -24.78
N GLY A 412 26.95 -30.16 -25.01
CA GLY A 412 26.09 -30.75 -23.98
C GLY A 412 24.72 -30.07 -23.84
N CYS A 413 24.51 -28.92 -24.48
CA CYS A 413 23.26 -28.18 -24.42
C CYS A 413 22.38 -28.42 -25.64
N VAL A 414 21.07 -28.29 -25.43
CA VAL A 414 20.05 -28.30 -26.49
C VAL A 414 20.12 -27.01 -27.32
N ASN A 415 19.33 -26.92 -28.39
CA ASN A 415 19.13 -25.65 -29.07
C ASN A 415 18.41 -24.70 -28.11
N THR A 416 18.92 -23.48 -27.98
CA THR A 416 18.47 -22.55 -26.92
C THR A 416 17.23 -21.72 -27.29
N ALA A 417 16.70 -21.87 -28.51
CA ALA A 417 15.44 -21.26 -28.93
C ALA A 417 14.24 -22.09 -28.46
N TYR A 418 13.90 -22.03 -27.16
CA TYR A 418 12.69 -22.67 -26.63
C TYR A 418 12.17 -21.99 -25.34
N SER A 419 10.86 -22.10 -25.12
CA SER A 419 10.13 -21.83 -23.86
C SER A 419 10.66 -20.64 -23.02
N SER A 420 11.09 -20.90 -21.78
CA SER A 420 11.53 -19.91 -20.79
C SER A 420 12.85 -19.25 -21.17
N VAL A 421 13.67 -19.88 -22.01
CA VAL A 421 14.88 -19.23 -22.53
C VAL A 421 14.50 -18.11 -23.49
N VAL A 422 13.53 -18.35 -24.39
CA VAL A 422 13.02 -17.29 -25.27
C VAL A 422 12.37 -16.17 -24.46
N ALA A 423 11.52 -16.52 -23.48
CA ALA A 423 10.87 -15.54 -22.63
C ALA A 423 11.87 -14.72 -21.80
N HIS A 424 12.94 -15.33 -21.29
CA HIS A 424 14.02 -14.65 -20.57
C HIS A 424 14.74 -13.63 -21.46
N GLU A 425 15.16 -14.00 -22.67
CA GLU A 425 15.82 -13.05 -23.57
C GLU A 425 14.91 -11.89 -24.01
N VAL A 426 13.61 -12.16 -24.19
CA VAL A 426 12.63 -11.09 -24.44
C VAL A 426 12.44 -10.24 -23.18
N GLY A 427 12.48 -10.83 -21.99
CA GLY A 427 12.44 -10.14 -20.70
C GLY A 427 13.55 -9.10 -20.58
N HIS A 428 14.78 -9.42 -20.98
CA HIS A 428 15.86 -8.42 -21.06
C HIS A 428 15.53 -7.24 -21.98
N TRP A 429 14.83 -7.49 -23.09
CA TRP A 429 14.38 -6.42 -23.99
C TRP A 429 13.31 -5.56 -23.31
N LEU A 430 12.32 -6.19 -22.68
CA LEU A 430 11.25 -5.50 -21.95
C LEU A 430 11.81 -4.66 -20.80
N ASN A 431 12.82 -5.13 -20.07
CA ASN A 431 13.50 -4.35 -19.04
C ASN A 431 14.02 -3.01 -19.58
N VAL A 432 14.56 -2.99 -20.80
CA VAL A 432 15.02 -1.74 -21.44
C VAL A 432 13.85 -0.83 -21.79
N LEU A 433 12.74 -1.39 -22.29
CA LEU A 433 11.58 -0.60 -22.73
C LEU A 433 10.80 -0.01 -21.55
N TYR A 434 10.66 -0.75 -20.45
CA TYR A 434 10.04 -0.28 -19.21
C TYR A 434 10.98 0.56 -18.34
N GLY A 435 12.29 0.53 -18.60
CA GLY A 435 13.27 1.42 -17.95
C GLY A 435 13.94 0.87 -16.70
N THR A 436 13.70 -0.40 -16.32
CA THR A 436 14.44 -1.09 -15.24
C THR A 436 15.86 -1.47 -15.66
N GLY A 437 16.08 -1.71 -16.96
CA GLY A 437 17.41 -1.98 -17.53
C GLY A 437 18.02 -3.34 -17.14
N ASN A 438 19.27 -3.57 -17.54
CA ASN A 438 19.99 -4.84 -17.32
C ASN A 438 21.34 -4.60 -16.61
N GLY A 439 21.27 -3.90 -15.47
CA GLY A 439 22.43 -3.48 -14.68
C GLY A 439 23.23 -4.61 -14.04
N SER A 440 24.38 -4.27 -13.46
CA SER A 440 25.34 -5.24 -12.91
C SER A 440 25.00 -5.81 -11.53
N ASP A 441 23.91 -5.37 -10.88
CA ASP A 441 23.50 -5.89 -9.56
C ASP A 441 22.65 -7.17 -9.64
N GLY A 442 22.26 -7.61 -10.85
CA GLY A 442 21.41 -8.79 -11.06
C GLY A 442 19.94 -8.50 -11.33
N MET A 443 19.45 -7.27 -11.17
CA MET A 443 18.06 -6.87 -11.46
C MET A 443 17.61 -7.31 -12.86
N GLY A 444 18.43 -7.06 -13.88
CA GLY A 444 18.11 -7.44 -15.26
C GLY A 444 17.84 -8.93 -15.44
N GLU A 445 18.70 -9.76 -14.85
CA GLU A 445 18.58 -11.22 -14.87
C GLU A 445 17.36 -11.69 -14.09
N GLY A 446 17.15 -11.13 -12.89
CA GLY A 446 16.00 -11.46 -12.05
C GLY A 446 14.68 -11.14 -12.74
N ASN A 447 14.54 -9.93 -13.32
CA ASN A 447 13.33 -9.55 -14.07
C ASN A 447 13.09 -10.46 -15.28
N ALA A 448 14.14 -10.76 -16.03
CA ALA A 448 14.05 -11.65 -17.19
C ALA A 448 13.59 -13.06 -16.79
N ASP A 449 14.05 -13.56 -15.65
CA ASP A 449 13.57 -14.83 -15.07
C ASP A 449 12.10 -14.74 -14.62
N VAL A 450 11.65 -13.63 -14.03
CA VAL A 450 10.23 -13.45 -13.64
C VAL A 450 9.32 -13.52 -14.86
N PHE A 451 9.65 -12.87 -15.98
CA PHE A 451 8.91 -13.06 -17.23
C PHE A 451 8.85 -14.53 -17.64
N GLY A 452 9.99 -15.23 -17.61
CA GLY A 452 10.06 -16.65 -17.94
C GLY A 452 9.17 -17.52 -17.05
N MET A 453 9.18 -17.28 -15.74
CA MET A 453 8.40 -18.06 -14.77
C MET A 453 6.91 -17.77 -14.84
N TYR A 454 6.52 -16.49 -14.94
CA TYR A 454 5.12 -16.07 -14.86
C TYR A 454 4.35 -16.44 -16.13
N ILE A 455 4.96 -16.25 -17.30
CA ILE A 455 4.34 -16.58 -18.61
C ILE A 455 4.07 -18.08 -18.75
N LEU A 456 4.93 -18.90 -18.14
CA LEU A 456 4.90 -20.36 -18.25
C LEU A 456 4.30 -21.05 -17.02
N ASP A 457 4.01 -20.29 -15.95
CA ASP A 457 3.56 -20.78 -14.65
C ASP A 457 4.45 -21.93 -14.12
N ASP A 458 5.77 -21.71 -14.17
CA ASP A 458 6.78 -22.72 -13.81
C ASP A 458 7.94 -22.03 -13.08
N PRO A 459 8.33 -22.48 -11.87
CA PRO A 459 9.47 -21.89 -11.16
C PRO A 459 10.81 -22.08 -11.87
N VAL A 460 10.90 -22.97 -12.86
CA VAL A 460 12.17 -23.37 -13.45
C VAL A 460 12.42 -22.63 -14.77
N VAL A 461 13.57 -21.93 -14.82
CA VAL A 461 14.06 -21.30 -16.05
C VAL A 461 15.03 -22.26 -16.75
N GLY A 462 14.81 -22.48 -18.05
CA GLY A 462 15.66 -23.31 -18.90
C GLY A 462 15.68 -24.79 -18.52
N HIS A 463 14.51 -25.43 -18.42
CA HIS A 463 14.43 -26.88 -18.22
C HIS A 463 15.29 -27.64 -19.24
N ASP A 464 16.02 -28.67 -18.80
CA ASP A 464 16.91 -29.53 -19.60
C ASP A 464 17.94 -28.79 -20.49
N PHE A 465 18.29 -27.53 -20.17
CA PHE A 465 19.16 -26.70 -20.98
C PHE A 465 20.52 -27.35 -21.27
N CYS A 466 21.12 -27.97 -20.25
CA CYS A 466 22.40 -28.70 -20.38
C CYS A 466 22.23 -30.24 -20.41
N GLY A 467 21.05 -30.70 -20.84
CA GLY A 467 20.65 -32.11 -20.89
C GLY A 467 19.65 -32.48 -19.79
N THR A 468 19.12 -33.71 -19.87
CA THR A 468 18.03 -34.17 -18.98
C THR A 468 18.33 -33.99 -17.50
N GLY A 469 17.44 -33.28 -16.80
CA GLY A 469 17.53 -32.95 -15.38
C GLY A 469 18.37 -31.71 -15.05
N CYS A 470 18.97 -31.05 -16.04
CA CYS A 470 19.75 -29.83 -15.85
C CYS A 470 18.91 -28.59 -16.17
N ASN A 471 18.79 -27.66 -15.24
CA ASN A 471 18.08 -26.39 -15.46
C ASN A 471 19.02 -25.20 -15.29
N VAL A 472 18.61 -24.02 -15.75
CA VAL A 472 19.41 -22.78 -15.60
C VAL A 472 19.28 -22.26 -14.16
N ARG A 473 18.05 -21.94 -13.71
CA ARG A 473 17.74 -21.37 -12.38
C ARG A 473 16.34 -21.79 -11.89
N ASN A 474 16.01 -21.49 -10.62
CA ASN A 474 14.74 -21.91 -10.01
C ASN A 474 14.20 -20.86 -9.00
N GLY A 475 12.91 -20.51 -9.09
CA GLY A 475 12.17 -19.61 -8.19
C GLY A 475 12.10 -20.08 -6.74
N ASN A 476 12.28 -21.38 -6.51
CA ASN A 476 12.33 -21.97 -5.17
C ASN A 476 13.74 -21.96 -4.56
N ASN A 477 14.67 -21.16 -5.09
CA ASN A 477 16.00 -21.03 -4.52
C ASN A 477 15.95 -20.40 -3.11
N THR A 478 17.05 -20.51 -2.38
CA THR A 478 17.19 -20.00 -1.00
C THR A 478 18.21 -18.87 -0.90
N ARG A 479 18.54 -18.20 -2.01
CA ARG A 479 19.63 -17.22 -2.06
C ARG A 479 19.19 -15.89 -1.48
N GLN A 480 19.72 -15.54 -0.32
CA GLN A 480 19.18 -14.44 0.48
C GLN A 480 19.55 -13.06 -0.08
N TYR A 481 18.66 -12.10 0.11
CA TYR A 481 18.96 -10.69 -0.01
C TYR A 481 20.05 -10.30 0.99
N CYS A 482 20.95 -9.41 0.57
CA CYS A 482 22.14 -9.07 1.34
C CYS A 482 22.21 -7.60 1.78
N GLY A 483 21.11 -6.86 1.62
CA GLY A 483 20.96 -5.47 2.05
C GLY A 483 21.19 -4.46 0.93
N ASP A 484 20.59 -3.27 1.09
CA ASP A 484 20.56 -2.21 0.08
C ASP A 484 21.96 -1.66 -0.24
N CYS A 485 22.86 -1.68 0.75
CA CYS A 485 24.26 -1.27 0.61
C CYS A 485 25.08 -2.14 -0.35
N CYS A 486 24.58 -3.34 -0.62
CA CYS A 486 25.45 -4.48 -0.85
C CYS A 486 25.05 -5.27 -2.10
N GLY A 487 24.46 -4.62 -3.11
CA GLY A 487 24.11 -5.28 -4.38
C GLY A 487 25.28 -6.08 -5.00
N GLY A 488 24.98 -7.20 -5.67
CA GLY A 488 26.00 -8.03 -6.32
C GLY A 488 26.75 -9.02 -5.42
N CYS A 489 26.21 -9.36 -4.24
CA CYS A 489 26.85 -10.21 -3.22
C CYS A 489 27.36 -11.58 -3.67
N TYR A 490 26.80 -12.11 -4.75
CA TYR A 490 27.10 -13.43 -5.27
C TYR A 490 28.08 -13.39 -6.44
N GLY A 491 28.63 -12.22 -6.73
CA GLY A 491 29.81 -12.00 -7.57
C GLY A 491 29.56 -12.16 -9.06
N GLN A 492 28.31 -12.34 -9.49
CA GLN A 492 27.92 -12.43 -10.89
C GLN A 492 26.41 -12.23 -11.05
N VAL A 493 26.02 -11.43 -12.04
CA VAL A 493 24.64 -10.93 -12.26
C VAL A 493 23.56 -12.01 -12.23
N HIS A 494 23.81 -13.19 -12.80
CA HIS A 494 22.80 -14.25 -12.84
C HIS A 494 22.55 -14.85 -11.45
N ALA A 495 23.56 -14.82 -10.57
CA ALA A 495 23.40 -15.32 -9.21
C ALA A 495 22.74 -14.27 -8.34
N ASP A 496 23.10 -13.02 -8.54
CA ASP A 496 22.48 -11.90 -7.84
C ASP A 496 20.99 -11.77 -8.20
N GLY A 497 20.64 -12.00 -9.48
CA GLY A 497 19.25 -12.05 -9.96
C GLY A 497 18.38 -13.12 -9.30
N GLU A 498 18.95 -14.25 -8.84
CA GLU A 498 18.18 -15.31 -8.15
C GLU A 498 17.55 -14.83 -6.84
N VAL A 499 18.08 -13.75 -6.24
CA VAL A 499 17.45 -13.08 -5.10
C VAL A 499 16.11 -12.51 -5.52
N TRP A 500 16.07 -11.64 -6.54
CA TRP A 500 14.82 -11.00 -6.95
C TRP A 500 13.81 -12.02 -7.51
N MET A 501 14.22 -12.87 -8.45
CA MET A 501 13.29 -13.85 -9.04
C MET A 501 12.75 -14.85 -8.00
N GLY A 502 13.52 -15.15 -6.95
CA GLY A 502 13.07 -15.99 -5.85
C GLY A 502 11.97 -15.33 -5.01
N ALA A 503 12.12 -14.05 -4.68
CA ALA A 503 11.09 -13.28 -3.95
C ALA A 503 9.78 -13.24 -4.75
N ALA A 504 9.84 -12.82 -6.01
CA ALA A 504 8.67 -12.73 -6.88
C ALA A 504 7.94 -14.08 -7.00
N TRP A 505 8.67 -15.18 -7.26
CA TRP A 505 8.04 -16.51 -7.34
C TRP A 505 7.37 -16.93 -6.03
N LYS A 506 7.98 -16.63 -4.87
CA LYS A 506 7.40 -16.96 -3.57
C LYS A 506 6.15 -16.15 -3.26
N VAL A 507 6.10 -14.88 -3.65
CA VAL A 507 4.87 -14.07 -3.59
C VAL A 507 3.77 -14.74 -4.41
N ARG A 508 4.03 -15.11 -5.67
CA ARG A 508 3.06 -15.83 -6.51
C ARG A 508 2.61 -17.15 -5.88
N ARG A 509 3.53 -17.95 -5.34
CA ARG A 509 3.22 -19.21 -4.64
C ARG A 509 2.30 -18.98 -3.43
N ASN A 510 2.54 -17.93 -2.64
CA ASN A 510 1.73 -17.59 -1.48
C ASN A 510 0.32 -17.15 -1.93
N LEU A 511 0.24 -16.23 -2.89
CA LEU A 511 -1.03 -15.81 -3.51
C LEU A 511 -1.84 -16.99 -4.08
N ASN A 512 -1.17 -17.93 -4.75
CA ASN A 512 -1.81 -19.15 -5.27
C ASN A 512 -2.32 -20.07 -4.15
N THR A 513 -1.64 -20.09 -3.01
CA THR A 513 -2.08 -20.85 -1.83
C THR A 513 -3.32 -20.21 -1.21
N THR A 514 -3.35 -18.88 -1.11
CA THR A 514 -4.43 -18.12 -0.49
C THR A 514 -5.69 -18.03 -1.37
N HIS A 515 -5.52 -17.72 -2.66
CA HIS A 515 -6.62 -17.41 -3.58
C HIS A 515 -6.92 -18.51 -4.62
N GLY A 516 -6.07 -19.53 -4.71
CA GLY A 516 -6.06 -20.52 -5.78
C GLY A 516 -5.37 -20.00 -7.04
N ASN A 517 -4.79 -20.91 -7.84
CA ASN A 517 -3.91 -20.56 -8.97
C ASN A 517 -4.47 -19.48 -9.90
N THR A 518 -5.70 -19.61 -10.41
CA THR A 518 -6.22 -18.64 -11.38
C THR A 518 -6.28 -17.21 -10.84
N THR A 519 -6.68 -17.03 -9.59
CA THR A 519 -6.76 -15.69 -8.98
C THR A 519 -5.40 -15.21 -8.51
N GLY A 520 -4.62 -16.09 -7.85
CA GLY A 520 -3.28 -15.73 -7.37
C GLY A 520 -2.31 -15.39 -8.50
N ASP A 521 -2.36 -16.14 -9.61
CA ASP A 521 -1.60 -15.85 -10.82
C ASP A 521 -1.97 -14.46 -11.35
N ALA A 522 -3.27 -14.16 -11.49
CA ALA A 522 -3.74 -12.86 -11.97
C ALA A 522 -3.31 -11.70 -11.06
N ILE A 523 -3.36 -11.87 -9.74
CA ILE A 523 -2.86 -10.86 -8.78
C ILE A 523 -1.35 -10.68 -8.99
N SER A 524 -0.57 -11.76 -8.99
CA SER A 524 0.90 -11.68 -9.14
C SER A 524 1.33 -11.08 -10.49
N ASP A 525 0.64 -11.44 -11.57
CA ASP A 525 0.85 -10.91 -12.92
C ASP A 525 0.55 -9.41 -12.99
N THR A 526 -0.52 -8.98 -12.32
CA THR A 526 -0.90 -7.55 -12.23
C THR A 526 0.10 -6.77 -11.38
N LEU A 527 0.56 -7.32 -10.25
CA LEU A 527 1.61 -6.68 -9.44
C LEU A 527 2.90 -6.52 -10.23
N PHE A 528 3.38 -7.57 -10.91
CA PHE A 528 4.62 -7.49 -11.67
C PHE A 528 4.52 -6.54 -12.88
N MET A 529 3.48 -6.64 -13.70
CA MET A 529 3.33 -5.76 -14.87
C MET A 529 2.94 -4.32 -14.47
N GLY A 530 2.17 -4.15 -13.40
CA GLY A 530 1.88 -2.84 -12.81
C GLY A 530 3.14 -2.18 -12.28
N TRP A 531 4.03 -2.96 -11.64
CA TRP A 531 5.34 -2.50 -11.20
C TRP A 531 6.24 -2.08 -12.35
N MET A 532 6.33 -2.89 -13.40
CA MET A 532 7.09 -2.56 -14.63
C MET A 532 6.57 -1.27 -15.31
N ASN A 533 5.26 -0.98 -15.23
CA ASN A 533 4.68 0.23 -15.79
C ASN A 533 4.83 1.47 -14.88
N SER A 534 4.94 1.28 -13.57
CA SER A 534 4.90 2.36 -12.57
C SER A 534 6.27 2.82 -12.10
N TYR A 535 7.26 1.91 -12.09
CA TYR A 535 8.57 2.14 -11.51
C TYR A 535 9.70 1.75 -12.46
N ASN A 536 10.83 2.44 -12.35
CA ASN A 536 12.05 2.19 -13.12
C ASN A 536 13.20 1.71 -12.21
N GLN A 537 12.87 0.89 -11.21
CA GLN A 537 13.83 0.40 -10.24
C GLN A 537 14.89 -0.47 -10.95
N SER A 538 16.13 0.03 -10.99
CA SER A 538 17.23 -0.61 -11.72
C SER A 538 18.12 -1.50 -10.88
N ASN A 539 17.88 -1.55 -9.55
CA ASN A 539 18.69 -2.27 -8.59
C ASN A 539 17.81 -3.12 -7.67
N ILE A 540 18.28 -4.31 -7.28
CA ILE A 540 17.59 -5.15 -6.29
C ILE A 540 17.73 -4.51 -4.91
N HIS A 541 16.75 -3.71 -4.49
CA HIS A 541 16.69 -3.04 -3.19
C HIS A 541 15.42 -3.40 -2.41
N SER A 542 15.44 -3.21 -1.09
CA SER A 542 14.30 -3.46 -0.19
C SER A 542 13.02 -2.72 -0.59
N ILE A 543 13.16 -1.53 -1.19
CA ILE A 543 12.04 -0.71 -1.68
C ILE A 543 11.10 -1.42 -2.67
N ILE A 544 11.53 -2.50 -3.33
CA ILE A 544 10.68 -3.27 -4.24
C ILE A 544 9.47 -3.85 -3.51
N GLU A 545 9.65 -4.31 -2.27
CA GLU A 545 8.57 -4.80 -1.41
C GLU A 545 7.55 -3.70 -1.14
N THR A 546 8.02 -2.51 -0.73
CA THR A 546 7.16 -1.34 -0.53
C THR A 546 6.42 -0.95 -1.79
N GLN A 547 7.06 -1.00 -2.96
CA GLN A 547 6.43 -0.71 -4.25
C GLN A 547 5.34 -1.72 -4.61
N TRP A 548 5.55 -3.01 -4.30
CA TRP A 548 4.54 -4.05 -4.52
C TRP A 548 3.36 -3.91 -3.56
N LEU A 549 3.62 -3.62 -2.29
CA LEU A 549 2.56 -3.28 -1.33
C LEU A 549 1.78 -2.03 -1.77
N THR A 550 2.47 -0.99 -2.24
CA THR A 550 1.81 0.23 -2.75
C THR A 550 0.89 -0.05 -3.96
N LEU A 551 1.22 -1.03 -4.80
CA LEU A 551 0.36 -1.44 -5.92
C LEU A 551 -0.81 -2.32 -5.48
N ASP A 552 -0.64 -3.06 -4.39
CA ASP A 552 -1.67 -3.92 -3.81
C ASP A 552 -2.69 -3.14 -2.96
N ASP A 553 -2.27 -1.99 -2.43
CA ASP A 553 -3.03 -1.10 -1.56
C ASP A 553 -4.37 -0.63 -2.15
N ASP A 554 -5.41 -0.59 -1.30
CA ASP A 554 -6.78 -0.26 -1.70
C ASP A 554 -7.35 1.01 -1.06
N ASP A 555 -6.64 1.64 -0.11
CA ASP A 555 -7.11 2.83 0.61
C ASP A 555 -6.14 4.03 0.65
N GLY A 556 -4.94 3.89 0.11
CA GLY A 556 -3.90 4.92 0.08
C GLY A 556 -2.97 4.91 1.29
N ASN A 557 -3.03 3.89 2.16
CA ASN A 557 -2.27 3.81 3.40
C ASN A 557 -1.68 2.42 3.67
N ILE A 558 -0.52 2.11 3.10
CA ILE A 558 0.16 0.83 3.28
C ILE A 558 0.50 0.46 4.74
N ASP A 559 0.58 1.43 5.66
CA ASP A 559 0.96 1.21 7.05
C ASP A 559 -0.10 0.40 7.84
N ASN A 560 -1.34 0.38 7.36
CA ASN A 560 -2.41 -0.45 7.96
C ASN A 560 -2.52 -1.85 7.33
N GLY A 561 -1.66 -2.16 6.36
CA GLY A 561 -1.64 -3.40 5.60
C GLY A 561 -2.47 -3.32 4.33
N THR A 562 -2.04 -4.09 3.33
CA THR A 562 -2.70 -4.19 2.02
C THR A 562 -3.50 -5.49 1.93
N PRO A 563 -4.45 -5.64 0.98
CA PRO A 563 -5.29 -6.83 0.82
C PRO A 563 -4.53 -8.17 0.81
N ASN A 564 -3.33 -8.19 0.23
CA ASN A 564 -2.46 -9.36 0.13
C ASN A 564 -1.13 -9.19 0.89
N TYR A 565 -1.08 -8.29 1.88
CA TYR A 565 0.13 -7.95 2.62
C TYR A 565 0.90 -9.19 3.11
N THR A 566 0.23 -10.15 3.76
CA THR A 566 0.91 -11.35 4.29
C THR A 566 1.54 -12.17 3.17
N ASP A 567 0.85 -12.37 2.04
CA ASP A 567 1.38 -13.17 0.93
C ASP A 567 2.62 -12.50 0.29
N ILE A 568 2.58 -11.18 0.15
CA ILE A 568 3.67 -10.36 -0.40
C ILE A 568 4.85 -10.35 0.58
N ASN A 569 4.63 -9.86 1.80
CA ASN A 569 5.65 -9.69 2.82
C ASN A 569 6.36 -11.01 3.15
N ASP A 570 5.63 -12.10 3.33
CA ASP A 570 6.24 -13.41 3.61
C ASP A 570 7.09 -13.92 2.43
N GLY A 571 6.71 -13.61 1.19
CA GLY A 571 7.47 -13.97 -0.01
C GLY A 571 8.83 -13.26 -0.08
N PHE A 572 8.85 -11.97 0.25
CA PHE A 572 10.07 -11.17 0.36
C PHE A 572 10.93 -11.59 1.54
N MET A 573 10.35 -11.75 2.73
CA MET A 573 11.06 -12.19 3.94
C MET A 573 11.68 -13.59 3.79
N GLU A 574 11.02 -14.55 3.12
CA GLU A 574 11.61 -15.87 2.83
C GLU A 574 12.86 -15.78 1.94
N GLN A 575 12.97 -14.70 1.16
CA GLN A 575 14.13 -14.39 0.34
C GLN A 575 15.13 -13.45 1.04
N GLY A 576 14.94 -13.11 2.31
CA GLY A 576 15.89 -12.37 3.14
C GLY A 576 15.74 -10.85 3.09
N PHE A 577 14.67 -10.34 2.47
CA PHE A 577 14.30 -8.93 2.56
C PHE A 577 13.87 -8.59 4.00
N PRO A 578 13.99 -7.32 4.41
CA PRO A 578 13.70 -6.91 5.79
C PRO A 578 12.23 -7.10 6.19
N GLY A 579 11.29 -7.13 5.24
CA GLY A 579 9.87 -7.04 5.52
C GLY A 579 9.42 -5.58 5.65
N PHE A 580 8.12 -5.37 5.61
CA PHE A 580 7.48 -4.08 5.85
C PHE A 580 6.68 -4.14 7.16
N ASP A 581 7.08 -3.40 8.19
CA ASP A 581 6.36 -3.39 9.46
C ASP A 581 5.05 -2.58 9.36
N LEU A 582 3.93 -3.16 9.80
CA LEU A 582 2.65 -2.46 9.86
C LEU A 582 2.54 -1.63 11.14
N ALA A 583 2.20 -0.35 11.00
CA ALA A 583 1.80 0.50 12.11
C ALA A 583 0.28 0.37 12.32
N LEU A 584 -0.15 -0.63 13.08
CA LEU A 584 -1.58 -0.96 13.21
C LEU A 584 -2.34 0.02 14.13
N ILE A 585 -1.62 0.76 14.96
CA ILE A 585 -2.15 1.82 15.83
C ILE A 585 -1.25 3.05 15.72
N SER A 586 -1.81 4.19 15.35
CA SER A 586 -1.10 5.46 15.37
C SER A 586 -1.24 6.14 16.73
N ILE A 587 -0.12 6.48 17.37
CA ILE A 587 -0.09 7.28 18.61
C ILE A 587 0.63 8.59 18.30
N GLY A 588 -0.10 9.70 18.30
CA GLY A 588 0.42 11.02 17.98
C GLY A 588 -0.08 12.09 18.95
N GLY A 589 0.43 13.31 18.80
CA GLY A 589 0.00 14.45 19.63
C GLY A 589 0.26 14.24 21.13
N VAL A 590 1.22 13.38 21.49
CA VAL A 590 1.56 13.11 22.89
C VAL A 590 2.14 14.36 23.53
N THR A 591 1.56 14.82 24.65
CA THR A 591 2.08 15.97 25.38
C THR A 591 3.52 15.73 25.82
N VAL A 592 4.45 16.59 25.39
CA VAL A 592 5.81 16.69 25.96
C VAL A 592 5.74 17.63 27.16
N LEU A 593 5.87 17.07 28.37
CA LEU A 593 5.79 17.85 29.61
C LEU A 593 7.07 18.66 29.79
N PRO A 594 6.98 19.97 30.09
CA PRO A 594 8.16 20.78 30.40
C PRO A 594 8.66 20.51 31.82
N ASP A 595 9.94 20.80 32.06
CA ASP A 595 10.46 20.88 33.42
C ASP A 595 9.67 21.89 34.26
N THR A 596 9.51 21.60 35.55
CA THR A 596 8.68 22.41 36.44
C THR A 596 9.22 22.42 37.87
N GLU A 597 8.92 23.46 38.63
CA GLU A 597 9.14 23.48 40.08
C GLU A 597 7.88 23.04 40.85
N ASP A 598 6.76 22.79 40.16
CA ASP A 598 5.49 22.34 40.74
C ASP A 598 5.52 20.86 41.11
N GLU A 599 5.57 20.56 42.41
CA GLU A 599 5.53 19.20 42.98
C GLU A 599 4.11 18.58 43.06
N TYR A 600 3.05 19.36 42.79
CA TYR A 600 1.67 18.96 43.08
C TYR A 600 0.96 18.34 41.88
N GLY A 601 1.27 18.80 40.66
CA GLY A 601 0.59 18.35 39.45
C GLY A 601 -0.93 18.61 39.50
N PRO A 602 -1.76 17.76 38.85
CA PRO A 602 -1.35 16.64 38.01
C PRO A 602 -0.64 17.11 36.73
N TYR A 603 0.30 16.31 36.26
CA TYR A 603 0.93 16.52 34.96
C TYR A 603 0.10 15.80 33.91
N VAL A 604 -0.63 16.58 33.10
CA VAL A 604 -1.61 16.06 32.15
C VAL A 604 -0.91 15.63 30.87
N VAL A 605 -1.11 14.38 30.47
CA VAL A 605 -0.64 13.81 29.21
C VAL A 605 -1.85 13.56 28.32
N ASP A 606 -1.92 14.31 27.23
CA ASP A 606 -2.88 14.09 26.14
C ASP A 606 -2.19 13.27 25.05
N ALA A 607 -2.96 12.48 24.30
CA ALA A 607 -2.52 11.77 23.10
C ALA A 607 -3.71 11.54 22.16
N THR A 608 -3.46 11.58 20.86
CA THR A 608 -4.39 11.12 19.83
C THR A 608 -4.00 9.70 19.43
N ILE A 609 -4.90 8.73 19.64
CA ILE A 609 -4.66 7.31 19.43
C ILE A 609 -5.70 6.77 18.44
N ILE A 610 -5.23 6.41 17.25
CA ILE A 610 -6.07 6.02 16.11
C ILE A 610 -5.77 4.55 15.77
N PRO A 611 -6.74 3.62 15.88
CA PRO A 611 -6.59 2.29 15.30
C PRO A 611 -6.63 2.43 13.78
N LEU A 612 -5.57 1.99 13.09
CA LEU A 612 -5.46 2.07 11.63
C LEU A 612 -6.12 0.87 10.94
N VAL A 613 -6.44 -0.17 11.71
CA VAL A 613 -7.21 -1.35 11.28
C VAL A 613 -8.45 -1.56 12.14
N SER A 614 -9.43 -2.30 11.61
CA SER A 614 -10.50 -2.89 12.45
C SER A 614 -9.99 -4.20 13.05
N PRO A 615 -9.64 -4.18 14.34
CA PRO A 615 -10.67 -4.08 15.37
C PRO A 615 -10.42 -2.94 16.38
N PRO A 616 -11.42 -2.54 17.20
CA PRO A 616 -11.31 -1.34 18.03
C PRO A 616 -10.23 -1.45 19.12
N LEU A 617 -9.72 -0.28 19.54
CA LEU A 617 -8.85 -0.13 20.71
C LEU A 617 -9.47 -0.77 21.95
N THR A 618 -8.68 -1.52 22.70
CA THR A 618 -9.06 -2.16 23.97
C THR A 618 -8.47 -1.44 25.18
N SER A 619 -7.28 -0.84 25.04
CA SER A 619 -6.63 -0.06 26.08
C SER A 619 -5.80 1.08 25.52
N ALA A 620 -5.68 2.13 26.31
CA ALA A 620 -4.72 3.22 26.15
C ALA A 620 -4.23 3.59 27.56
N SER A 621 -2.92 3.65 27.76
CA SER A 621 -2.30 3.87 29.07
C SER A 621 -1.07 4.76 28.94
N VAL A 622 -0.85 5.61 29.95
CA VAL A 622 0.46 6.24 30.21
C VAL A 622 1.19 5.37 31.21
N PHE A 623 2.43 5.01 30.91
CA PHE A 623 3.34 4.36 31.84
C PHE A 623 4.36 5.39 32.27
N TYR A 624 4.48 5.66 33.58
CA TYR A 624 5.44 6.63 34.11
C TYR A 624 6.34 6.03 35.19
N SER A 625 7.57 6.53 35.30
CA SER A 625 8.56 6.17 36.30
C SER A 625 9.10 7.43 36.99
N VAL A 626 9.48 7.32 38.26
CA VAL A 626 9.98 8.42 39.09
C VAL A 626 11.37 8.07 39.58
N GLY A 627 12.36 8.92 39.31
CA GLY A 627 13.75 8.74 39.73
C GLY A 627 14.38 7.42 39.28
N GLY A 628 14.03 6.93 38.09
CA GLY A 628 14.52 5.65 37.54
C GLY A 628 13.92 4.39 38.19
N GLY A 629 12.73 4.52 38.82
CA GLY A 629 11.97 3.40 39.38
C GLY A 629 11.35 2.46 38.33
N SER A 630 10.46 1.57 38.77
CA SER A 630 9.65 0.76 37.85
C SER A 630 8.49 1.59 37.29
N PHE A 631 8.13 1.35 36.02
CA PHE A 631 6.97 2.00 35.40
C PHE A 631 5.67 1.62 36.09
N ILE A 632 4.84 2.63 36.34
CA ILE A 632 3.48 2.56 36.88
C ILE A 632 2.51 2.86 35.76
N GLU A 633 1.55 1.98 35.54
CA GLU A 633 0.50 2.14 34.53
C GLU A 633 -0.63 3.06 35.04
N LEU A 634 -1.01 4.04 34.23
CA LEU A 634 -2.18 4.90 34.39
C LEU A 634 -3.08 4.76 33.16
N PRO A 635 -4.32 4.26 33.28
CA PRO A 635 -5.22 4.18 32.14
C PRO A 635 -5.60 5.59 31.67
N MET A 636 -5.56 5.80 30.35
CA MET A 636 -6.05 7.02 29.72
C MET A 636 -7.56 6.95 29.51
N THR A 637 -8.22 8.10 29.63
CA THR A 637 -9.65 8.25 29.38
C THR A 637 -9.87 9.00 28.07
N ALA A 638 -10.79 8.51 27.23
CA ALA A 638 -11.16 9.20 26.00
C ALA A 638 -11.86 10.53 26.32
N THR A 639 -11.37 11.64 25.76
CA THR A 639 -11.93 12.99 25.90
C THR A 639 -12.82 13.39 24.73
N GLY A 640 -12.74 12.66 23.61
CA GLY A 640 -13.62 12.75 22.45
C GLY A 640 -12.95 12.21 21.19
N GLY A 641 -13.68 11.50 20.32
CA GLY A 641 -13.09 10.91 19.11
C GLY A 641 -11.95 9.94 19.45
N PHE A 642 -10.75 10.26 18.94
CA PHE A 642 -9.50 9.51 19.17
C PHE A 642 -8.58 10.18 20.19
N ASP A 643 -9.04 11.20 20.91
CA ASP A 643 -8.23 11.90 21.91
C ASP A 643 -8.38 11.24 23.29
N PHE A 644 -7.25 11.01 23.94
CA PHE A 644 -7.12 10.34 25.23
C PHE A 644 -6.30 11.20 26.19
N GLN A 645 -6.62 11.12 27.48
CA GLN A 645 -5.94 11.86 28.52
C GLN A 645 -5.67 11.01 29.76
N ALA A 646 -4.48 11.16 30.34
CA ALA A 646 -4.16 10.71 31.70
C ALA A 646 -3.48 11.82 32.50
N SER A 647 -3.43 11.65 33.83
CA SER A 647 -2.90 12.64 34.76
C SER A 647 -1.89 11.97 35.69
N ILE A 648 -0.61 12.26 35.48
CA ILE A 648 0.46 11.78 36.36
C ILE A 648 0.36 12.56 37.69
N PRO A 649 0.28 11.88 38.86
CA PRO A 649 0.26 12.55 40.16
C PRO A 649 1.52 13.38 40.42
N GLY A 650 1.41 14.44 41.23
CA GLY A 650 2.54 15.24 41.69
C GLY A 650 3.66 14.40 42.33
N GLN A 651 4.91 14.83 42.13
CA GLN A 651 6.10 14.18 42.69
C GLN A 651 6.95 15.16 43.49
N ILE A 652 7.62 14.65 44.53
CA ILE A 652 8.47 15.44 45.42
C ILE A 652 9.78 15.79 44.69
N SER A 653 10.18 17.06 44.70
CA SER A 653 11.46 17.51 44.14
C SER A 653 12.64 17.24 45.08
N PRO A 654 13.89 17.17 44.58
CA PRO A 654 14.25 17.05 43.17
C PRO A 654 14.01 15.63 42.66
N THR A 655 13.35 15.50 41.51
CA THR A 655 13.22 14.20 40.84
C THR A 655 13.01 14.35 39.33
N THR A 656 13.29 13.29 38.59
CA THR A 656 12.97 13.17 37.16
C THR A 656 11.82 12.19 36.99
N VAL A 657 10.94 12.49 36.03
CA VAL A 657 9.84 11.62 35.64
C VAL A 657 10.03 11.23 34.19
N GLU A 658 10.01 9.93 33.92
CA GLU A 658 10.05 9.36 32.58
C GLU A 658 8.69 8.75 32.26
N TYR A 659 8.21 8.86 31.02
CA TYR A 659 6.92 8.29 30.64
C TYR A 659 6.83 7.95 29.15
N TYR A 660 5.90 7.06 28.83
CA TYR A 660 5.49 6.73 27.45
C TYR A 660 3.99 6.41 27.42
N VAL A 661 3.39 6.53 26.24
CA VAL A 661 2.01 6.12 25.98
C VAL A 661 2.04 4.76 25.29
N SER A 662 1.12 3.86 25.63
CA SER A 662 0.91 2.63 24.87
C SER A 662 -0.58 2.35 24.70
N ALA A 663 -0.93 1.79 23.54
CA ALA A 663 -2.29 1.41 23.21
C ALA A 663 -2.32 0.02 22.59
N SER A 664 -3.41 -0.70 22.85
CA SER A 664 -3.66 -2.02 22.29
C SER A 664 -5.04 -2.10 21.67
N ASP A 665 -5.21 -2.94 20.66
CA ASP A 665 -6.51 -3.23 20.04
C ASP A 665 -7.07 -4.60 20.47
N SER A 666 -8.18 -5.02 19.87
CA SER A 666 -8.81 -6.31 20.13
C SER A 666 -8.31 -7.44 19.22
N GLY A 667 -7.41 -7.14 18.28
CA GLY A 667 -6.65 -8.08 17.47
C GLY A 667 -5.39 -8.57 18.18
N GLY A 668 -4.99 -7.89 19.27
CA GLY A 668 -3.79 -8.20 20.05
C GLY A 668 -2.59 -7.34 19.65
N ASN A 669 -2.78 -6.34 18.79
CA ASN A 669 -1.73 -5.41 18.38
C ASN A 669 -1.49 -4.40 19.50
N THR A 670 -0.25 -3.97 19.67
CA THR A 670 0.14 -2.99 20.68
C THR A 670 1.22 -2.08 20.12
N GLU A 671 1.01 -0.78 20.26
CA GLU A 671 1.98 0.25 19.86
C GLU A 671 2.29 1.17 21.05
N SER A 672 3.40 1.90 20.95
CA SER A 672 3.84 2.82 22.00
C SER A 672 4.48 4.07 21.43
N PHE A 673 4.32 5.20 22.13
CA PHE A 673 5.04 6.43 21.83
C PHE A 673 5.85 6.89 23.05
N PRO A 674 7.15 7.20 22.89
CA PRO A 674 7.93 7.06 21.65
C PRO A 674 8.14 5.59 21.23
N ASP A 675 8.45 5.36 19.96
CA ASP A 675 8.73 4.02 19.44
C ASP A 675 9.93 3.39 20.19
N GLY A 676 9.83 2.10 20.51
CA GLY A 676 10.85 1.39 21.28
C GLY A 676 10.71 1.52 22.80
N ALA A 677 9.64 2.12 23.31
CA ALA A 677 9.31 2.05 24.73
C ALA A 677 9.21 0.58 25.21
N PRO A 678 9.61 0.27 26.46
CA PRO A 678 10.02 1.20 27.53
C PRO A 678 11.49 1.63 27.48
N ASN A 679 12.26 1.29 26.44
CA ASN A 679 13.66 1.70 26.33
C ASN A 679 13.81 3.14 25.80
N SER A 680 12.79 3.64 25.08
CA SER A 680 12.63 5.04 24.68
C SER A 680 11.49 5.68 25.49
N THR A 681 11.74 6.85 26.07
CA THR A 681 10.74 7.58 26.88
C THR A 681 10.83 9.08 26.64
N LEU A 682 9.72 9.76 26.92
CA LEU A 682 9.71 11.19 27.21
C LEU A 682 10.10 11.39 28.68
N GLY A 683 10.58 12.58 29.03
CA GLY A 683 10.83 12.89 30.43
C GLY A 683 10.87 14.37 30.74
N PHE A 684 10.69 14.69 32.02
CA PHE A 684 10.79 16.04 32.56
C PHE A 684 11.31 16.01 33.99
N SER A 685 11.82 17.13 34.46
CA SER A 685 12.37 17.31 35.81
C SER A 685 11.43 18.12 36.68
N ILE A 686 11.39 17.76 37.96
CA ILE A 686 10.67 18.49 39.00
C ILE A 686 11.69 19.01 40.00
N GLY A 687 11.91 20.32 40.01
CA GLY A 687 12.91 20.98 40.84
C GLY A 687 13.53 22.22 40.17
N GLN A 688 14.38 22.93 40.91
CA GLN A 688 15.10 24.08 40.39
C GLN A 688 16.29 23.63 39.54
N LEU A 689 16.27 23.94 38.24
CA LEU A 689 17.40 23.66 37.34
C LEU A 689 18.45 24.77 37.41
N GLN A 690 19.67 24.38 37.75
CA GLN A 690 20.86 25.21 37.59
C GLN A 690 21.66 24.70 36.37
N VAL A 691 21.54 25.41 35.25
CA VAL A 691 22.22 25.06 33.99
C VAL A 691 23.58 25.76 33.91
N PHE A 692 24.65 24.99 33.73
CA PHE A 692 26.02 25.48 33.51
C PHE A 692 26.34 25.70 32.04
N PHE A 693 25.77 24.86 31.18
CA PHE A 693 25.90 24.93 29.72
C PHE A 693 24.66 24.33 29.07
N ALA A 694 24.18 24.94 28.00
CA ALA A 694 23.11 24.42 27.16
C ALA A 694 23.40 24.73 25.69
N ASP A 695 23.05 23.80 24.81
CA ASP A 695 23.18 23.96 23.36
C ASP A 695 22.08 23.14 22.66
N ASP A 696 21.17 23.86 22.00
CA ASP A 696 20.16 23.32 21.07
C ASP A 696 20.74 23.17 19.65
N PHE A 697 22.04 23.42 19.50
CA PHE A 697 22.77 23.39 18.25
C PHE A 697 22.23 24.32 17.17
N GLU A 698 21.43 25.33 17.48
CA GLU A 698 20.89 26.30 16.50
C GLU A 698 21.80 27.52 16.26
N THR A 699 22.86 27.66 17.05
CA THR A 699 23.75 28.81 16.95
C THR A 699 24.51 28.89 15.62
N SER A 700 24.94 30.09 15.23
CA SER A 700 25.74 30.26 14.01
C SER A 700 27.17 29.74 14.22
N GLY A 701 27.52 28.68 13.51
CA GLY A 701 28.80 27.96 13.68
C GLY A 701 28.70 26.90 14.77
N ASP A 702 29.83 26.31 15.16
CA ASP A 702 29.82 25.10 16.00
C ASP A 702 29.81 25.41 17.50
N ASN A 703 29.48 26.63 17.95
CA ASN A 703 29.50 27.04 19.38
C ASN A 703 30.75 26.65 20.20
N GLY A 704 31.90 26.46 19.54
CA GLY A 704 33.13 25.99 20.18
C GLY A 704 33.25 24.47 20.35
N TRP A 705 32.29 23.70 19.86
CA TRP A 705 32.43 22.27 19.61
C TRP A 705 33.55 21.99 18.62
N THR A 706 34.21 20.85 18.81
CA THR A 706 35.28 20.39 17.94
C THR A 706 35.07 18.92 17.63
N HIS A 707 35.33 18.50 16.40
CA HIS A 707 35.23 17.11 16.00
C HIS A 707 36.42 16.74 15.10
N ALA A 708 36.83 15.47 15.17
CA ALA A 708 37.90 14.92 14.34
C ALA A 708 37.97 13.39 14.45
N SER A 709 38.76 12.77 13.57
CA SER A 709 39.28 11.42 13.80
C SER A 709 40.47 11.43 14.78
N TYR A 710 40.57 10.38 15.59
CA TYR A 710 41.76 10.09 16.39
C TYR A 710 42.98 9.70 15.55
N GLY A 711 42.77 9.21 14.32
CA GLY A 711 43.83 8.84 13.39
C GLY A 711 44.63 7.59 13.81
N ASP A 712 44.10 6.79 14.73
CA ASP A 712 44.72 5.57 15.27
C ASP A 712 44.15 4.27 14.66
N THR A 713 43.19 4.38 13.75
CA THR A 713 42.63 3.27 12.95
C THR A 713 43.03 3.37 11.47
N SER A 714 42.67 2.37 10.67
CA SER A 714 43.00 2.34 9.22
C SER A 714 42.18 3.35 8.40
N ASN A 715 41.10 3.88 8.94
CA ASN A 715 40.29 4.92 8.32
C ASN A 715 40.28 6.18 9.20
N THR A 716 40.83 7.28 8.70
CA THR A 716 40.99 8.55 9.45
C THR A 716 39.84 9.54 9.19
N GLN A 717 38.69 9.05 8.75
CA GLN A 717 37.54 9.88 8.43
C GLN A 717 36.94 10.51 9.68
N ASP A 718 36.49 11.75 9.50
CA ASP A 718 35.68 12.48 10.47
C ASP A 718 34.24 12.49 9.95
N ASP A 719 33.39 11.70 10.61
CA ASP A 719 32.00 11.49 10.22
C ASP A 719 31.03 12.44 10.92
N TRP A 720 31.51 13.26 11.85
CA TRP A 720 30.62 14.17 12.57
C TRP A 720 30.19 15.34 11.70
N GLN A 721 28.88 15.59 11.68
CA GLN A 721 28.23 16.64 10.92
C GLN A 721 27.25 17.38 11.81
N ARG A 722 27.15 18.70 11.58
CA ARG A 722 26.08 19.53 12.13
C ARG A 722 25.13 19.94 11.02
N GLY A 723 23.85 19.66 11.19
CA GLY A 723 22.83 20.01 10.21
C GLY A 723 21.51 19.30 10.47
N THR A 724 20.60 19.37 9.49
CA THR A 724 19.32 18.67 9.57
C THR A 724 19.51 17.18 9.26
N PRO A 725 19.13 16.27 10.18
CA PRO A 725 19.08 14.84 9.89
C PRO A 725 18.17 14.52 8.70
N ALA A 726 18.61 13.65 7.80
CA ALA A 726 17.89 13.35 6.55
C ALA A 726 17.00 12.10 6.60
N GLY A 727 16.87 11.45 7.77
CA GLY A 727 16.02 10.26 7.94
C GLY A 727 16.44 9.06 7.11
N LYS A 728 17.75 8.81 7.00
CA LYS A 728 18.28 7.64 6.30
C LYS A 728 18.04 6.38 7.13
N SER A 729 17.99 5.24 6.45
CA SER A 729 17.79 3.95 7.10
C SER A 729 18.42 2.83 6.28
N GLY A 730 18.64 1.70 6.95
CA GLY A 730 19.21 0.49 6.36
C GLY A 730 18.94 -0.74 7.23
N SER A 731 19.66 -1.83 6.98
CA SER A 731 19.41 -3.10 7.65
C SER A 731 19.69 -3.02 9.16
N GLY A 732 18.62 -2.96 9.96
CA GLY A 732 18.69 -2.90 11.41
C GLY A 732 19.13 -1.54 11.98
N TRP A 733 19.03 -0.46 11.22
CA TRP A 733 19.32 0.89 11.70
C TRP A 733 18.47 1.95 10.96
N SER A 734 18.30 3.09 11.61
CA SER A 734 17.55 4.24 11.11
C SER A 734 18.06 5.48 11.81
N ASP A 735 18.02 6.62 11.12
CA ASP A 735 18.31 7.95 11.64
C ASP A 735 17.05 8.79 11.76
N PRO A 736 17.06 9.84 12.60
CA PRO A 736 15.94 10.75 12.68
C PRO A 736 15.76 11.52 11.37
N SER A 737 14.51 11.84 11.03
CA SER A 737 14.16 12.68 9.86
C SER A 737 14.22 14.19 10.15
N GLY A 738 14.59 14.57 11.38
CA GLY A 738 14.75 15.95 11.83
C GLY A 738 15.36 16.02 13.24
N ALA A 739 15.83 17.21 13.60
CA ALA A 739 16.27 17.53 14.96
C ALA A 739 15.08 17.51 15.95
N VAL A 740 15.36 17.36 17.25
CA VAL A 740 14.31 17.43 18.29
C VAL A 740 13.79 18.84 18.40
N SER A 741 14.70 19.82 18.43
CA SER A 741 14.37 21.23 18.41
C SER A 741 15.02 21.92 17.21
N GLY A 742 14.43 23.02 16.76
CA GLY A 742 14.99 23.79 15.64
C GLY A 742 15.10 23.01 14.33
N SER A 743 16.31 22.93 13.79
CA SER A 743 16.63 22.35 12.48
C SER A 743 17.98 21.62 12.43
N ASN A 744 18.84 21.78 13.43
CA ASN A 744 20.20 21.29 13.45
C ASN A 744 20.40 20.35 14.63
N ALA A 745 21.01 19.21 14.35
CA ALA A 745 21.57 18.32 15.37
C ALA A 745 23.04 18.05 15.02
N TRP A 746 23.77 17.46 15.96
CA TRP A 746 25.06 16.83 15.65
C TRP A 746 24.87 15.33 15.45
N GLY A 747 25.47 14.76 14.42
CA GLY A 747 25.48 13.31 14.27
C GLY A 747 26.58 12.76 13.36
N ASN A 748 26.75 11.44 13.39
CA ASN A 748 27.60 10.71 12.46
C ASN A 748 26.83 10.55 11.15
N ASP A 749 27.35 11.10 10.05
CA ASP A 749 26.69 11.11 8.73
C ASP A 749 25.19 11.42 8.80
N LEU A 750 24.80 12.69 8.70
CA LEU A 750 23.38 13.08 8.75
C LEU A 750 22.59 12.77 7.46
N GLY A 751 23.22 12.12 6.47
CA GLY A 751 22.60 11.74 5.20
C GLY A 751 22.22 12.86 4.21
N PRO A 752 22.83 14.07 4.19
CA PRO A 752 22.56 15.02 3.12
C PRO A 752 23.05 14.48 1.76
N SER A 753 22.72 15.17 0.66
CA SER A 753 23.12 14.73 -0.69
C SER A 753 24.62 14.40 -0.78
N GLY A 754 24.93 13.17 -1.21
CA GLY A 754 26.30 12.66 -1.27
C GLY A 754 26.71 11.80 -0.07
N TRP A 755 25.85 11.67 0.93
CA TRP A 755 26.05 10.85 2.12
C TRP A 755 24.89 9.87 2.33
N ASN A 756 25.17 8.72 2.93
CA ASN A 756 24.23 7.60 3.00
C ASN A 756 23.60 7.43 4.38
N GLY A 757 24.03 8.19 5.38
CA GLY A 757 23.54 8.08 6.75
C GLY A 757 24.22 6.99 7.56
N GLU A 758 25.28 6.34 7.05
CA GLU A 758 25.97 5.28 7.78
C GLU A 758 27.36 5.74 8.19
N TYR A 759 27.70 5.52 9.47
CA TYR A 759 29.09 5.68 9.90
C TYR A 759 30.01 4.76 9.11
N GLN A 760 31.24 5.18 8.88
CA GLN A 760 32.21 4.36 8.16
C GLN A 760 32.88 3.31 9.06
N GLY A 761 33.18 2.17 8.48
CA GLY A 761 33.91 1.10 9.15
C GLY A 761 35.38 1.45 9.39
N SER A 762 35.95 0.88 10.46
CA SER A 762 37.33 1.08 10.90
C SER A 762 37.69 2.53 11.22
N VAL A 763 36.73 3.32 11.68
CA VAL A 763 36.89 4.72 12.08
C VAL A 763 36.96 4.82 13.60
N HIS A 764 37.73 5.78 14.08
CA HIS A 764 37.68 6.24 15.46
C HIS A 764 37.61 7.76 15.46
N SER A 765 36.47 8.32 15.86
CA SER A 765 36.19 9.75 15.78
C SER A 765 35.42 10.26 16.99
N TYR A 766 35.45 11.58 17.19
CA TYR A 766 34.82 12.22 18.34
C TYR A 766 34.18 13.56 17.99
N LEU A 767 33.18 13.93 18.78
CA LEU A 767 32.65 15.28 18.92
C LEU A 767 32.83 15.71 20.39
N ARG A 768 33.50 16.84 20.61
CA ARG A 768 33.90 17.33 21.93
C ARG A 768 33.37 18.74 22.18
N SER A 769 32.79 18.94 23.35
CA SER A 769 32.25 20.22 23.81
C SER A 769 33.33 21.28 23.99
N PRO A 770 32.96 22.58 24.01
CA PRO A 770 33.79 23.60 24.63
C PRO A 770 34.04 23.31 26.12
N SER A 771 34.94 24.07 26.75
CA SER A 771 35.21 23.97 28.18
C SER A 771 34.06 24.58 29.00
N ILE A 772 33.52 23.80 29.94
CA ILE A 772 32.34 24.13 30.74
C ILE A 772 32.76 24.36 32.20
N ASP A 773 32.30 25.46 32.80
CA ASP A 773 32.59 25.82 34.20
C ASP A 773 31.53 25.28 35.15
N CYS A 774 31.80 24.13 35.75
CA CYS A 774 30.99 23.48 36.78
C CYS A 774 31.51 23.76 38.20
N SER A 775 32.31 24.81 38.43
CA SER A 775 32.95 25.08 39.72
C SER A 775 31.98 25.33 40.88
N ALA A 776 30.75 25.73 40.56
CA ALA A 776 29.67 25.93 41.53
C ALA A 776 28.71 24.72 41.65
N GLY A 777 28.94 23.63 40.91
CA GLY A 777 28.08 22.45 40.89
C GLY A 777 28.42 21.42 41.96
N THR A 778 27.39 20.72 42.45
CA THR A 778 27.50 19.52 43.28
C THR A 778 26.36 18.59 42.89
N GLY A 779 26.67 17.40 42.39
CA GLY A 779 25.71 16.51 41.73
C GLY A 779 25.43 16.89 40.27
N VAL A 780 26.45 17.29 39.51
CA VAL A 780 26.29 17.70 38.11
C VAL A 780 25.92 16.51 37.21
N GLU A 781 24.92 16.71 36.35
CA GLU A 781 24.40 15.75 35.38
C GLU A 781 24.56 16.28 33.94
N LEU A 782 24.68 15.35 33.00
CA LEU A 782 24.55 15.60 31.56
C LEU A 782 23.17 15.14 31.10
N ARG A 783 22.36 16.05 30.57
CA ARG A 783 21.07 15.78 29.97
C ARG A 783 21.11 16.10 28.47
N PHE A 784 20.59 15.24 27.61
CA PHE A 784 20.55 15.48 26.16
C PHE A 784 19.55 14.55 25.48
N GLN A 785 19.16 14.85 24.25
CA GLN A 785 18.39 13.96 23.39
C GLN A 785 19.33 13.07 22.58
N ARG A 786 19.06 11.76 22.58
CA ARG A 786 19.83 10.77 21.84
C ARG A 786 18.96 10.05 20.83
N TRP A 787 19.52 9.93 19.63
CA TRP A 787 19.20 8.86 18.71
C TRP A 787 20.50 8.13 18.37
N LEU A 788 20.62 6.85 18.71
CA LEU A 788 21.82 6.06 18.48
C LEU A 788 21.47 4.70 17.87
N THR A 789 22.09 4.39 16.73
CA THR A 789 22.07 3.03 16.17
C THR A 789 23.49 2.53 16.00
N VAL A 790 23.88 1.51 16.76
CA VAL A 790 25.26 1.01 16.82
C VAL A 790 25.29 -0.49 17.11
N GLU A 791 26.26 -1.21 16.54
CA GLU A 791 26.49 -2.61 16.94
C GLU A 791 26.78 -2.72 18.45
N ARG A 792 26.67 -3.92 18.99
CA ARG A 792 27.14 -4.25 20.33
C ARG A 792 28.58 -3.78 20.57
N GLY A 793 28.89 -3.37 21.80
CA GLY A 793 30.20 -2.90 22.25
C GLY A 793 31.37 -3.86 22.00
N SER A 794 31.11 -5.16 21.78
CA SER A 794 32.17 -6.09 21.36
C SER A 794 32.67 -5.87 19.93
N ASN A 795 31.92 -5.12 19.13
CA ASN A 795 32.22 -4.77 17.74
C ASN A 795 32.53 -3.28 17.63
N ASP A 796 31.56 -2.43 18.00
CA ASP A 796 31.64 -0.99 17.87
C ASP A 796 31.40 -0.32 19.22
N ASP A 797 32.31 0.56 19.64
CA ASP A 797 32.24 1.29 20.91
C ASP A 797 31.66 2.69 20.68
N ALA A 798 30.45 2.94 21.20
CA ALA A 798 29.88 4.27 21.33
C ALA A 798 29.98 4.71 22.81
N ARG A 799 30.67 5.82 23.09
CA ARG A 799 30.99 6.24 24.48
C ARG A 799 30.75 7.72 24.71
N ILE A 800 30.45 8.06 25.96
CA ILE A 800 30.46 9.44 26.47
C ILE A 800 31.63 9.56 27.45
N LEU A 801 32.53 10.51 27.22
CA LEU A 801 33.68 10.77 28.06
C LEU A 801 33.58 12.14 28.73
N VAL A 802 33.96 12.20 30.01
CA VAL A 802 34.05 13.43 30.80
C VAL A 802 35.50 13.62 31.24
N ASN A 803 36.14 14.68 30.72
CA ASN A 803 37.57 14.91 30.91
C ASN A 803 38.44 13.69 30.55
N GLY A 804 38.04 12.93 29.52
CA GLY A 804 38.71 11.70 29.06
C GLY A 804 38.39 10.44 29.86
N ASN A 805 37.44 10.47 30.80
CA ASN A 805 36.98 9.28 31.54
C ASN A 805 35.62 8.84 31.02
N VAL A 806 35.42 7.54 30.80
CA VAL A 806 34.13 7.00 30.30
C VAL A 806 33.04 7.13 31.36
N ALA A 807 32.01 7.92 31.05
CA ALA A 807 30.79 8.08 31.86
C ALA A 807 29.67 7.13 31.40
N TRP A 808 29.61 6.82 30.11
CA TRP A 808 28.63 5.92 29.52
C TRP A 808 29.21 5.16 28.32
N SER A 809 28.71 3.94 28.07
CA SER A 809 29.02 3.15 26.87
C SER A 809 27.82 2.32 26.44
N ASN A 810 27.72 2.01 25.15
CA ASN A 810 26.71 1.08 24.61
C ASN A 810 26.86 -0.36 25.19
N PRO A 811 25.79 -1.18 25.16
CA PRO A 811 25.82 -2.55 25.67
C PRO A 811 26.82 -3.44 24.92
N ASN A 812 27.56 -4.27 25.66
CA ASN A 812 28.59 -5.15 25.08
C ASN A 812 28.03 -6.38 24.34
N ASN A 813 26.79 -6.78 24.61
CA ASN A 813 26.22 -8.07 24.22
C ASN A 813 24.98 -7.96 23.31
N SER A 814 24.56 -6.75 22.98
CA SER A 814 23.42 -6.49 22.10
C SER A 814 23.65 -5.18 21.36
N ASP A 815 23.16 -5.13 20.13
CA ASP A 815 23.12 -3.89 19.37
C ASP A 815 22.17 -2.91 20.07
N LEU A 816 22.49 -1.62 20.00
CA LEU A 816 21.61 -0.56 20.52
C LEU A 816 21.00 0.14 19.31
N ARG A 817 19.68 0.13 19.26
CA ARG A 817 18.90 0.72 18.17
C ARG A 817 17.79 1.56 18.76
N ASP A 818 18.00 2.87 18.76
CA ASP A 818 16.94 3.82 19.03
C ASP A 818 16.03 3.92 17.79
N LEU A 819 14.71 3.90 18.02
CA LEU A 819 13.67 4.06 16.99
C LEU A 819 12.99 5.44 17.07
N ALA A 820 13.30 6.18 18.12
CA ALA A 820 12.81 7.52 18.39
C ALA A 820 13.87 8.28 19.20
N TRP A 821 13.75 9.61 19.20
CA TRP A 821 14.53 10.44 20.11
C TRP A 821 14.22 10.08 21.57
N SER A 822 15.27 9.93 22.37
CA SER A 822 15.16 9.57 23.79
C SER A 822 15.96 10.52 24.65
N GLN A 823 15.37 11.04 25.71
CA GLN A 823 16.10 11.85 26.68
C GLN A 823 17.03 10.97 27.49
N GLN A 824 18.30 11.34 27.57
CA GLN A 824 19.31 10.69 28.38
C GLN A 824 19.72 11.59 29.53
N VAL A 825 19.86 11.01 30.73
CA VAL A 825 20.46 11.67 31.90
C VAL A 825 21.63 10.82 32.39
N VAL A 826 22.83 11.39 32.41
CA VAL A 826 24.06 10.72 32.81
C VAL A 826 24.68 11.46 33.99
N ASP A 827 24.91 10.76 35.10
CA ASP A 827 25.65 11.31 36.23
C ASP A 827 27.13 11.51 35.84
N ILE A 828 27.57 12.77 35.87
CA ILE A 828 28.95 13.17 35.59
C ILE A 828 29.64 13.82 36.79
N SER A 829 28.97 13.82 37.94
CA SER A 829 29.37 14.55 39.16
C SER A 829 30.78 14.20 39.62
N THR A 830 31.16 12.92 39.49
CA THR A 830 32.50 12.40 39.83
C THR A 830 33.64 13.20 39.19
N TRP A 831 33.43 13.76 37.99
CA TRP A 831 34.45 14.49 37.23
C TRP A 831 34.13 15.98 37.03
N ALA A 832 32.86 16.36 37.20
CA ALA A 832 32.36 17.71 36.95
C ALA A 832 32.23 18.56 38.21
N ASP A 833 31.92 17.99 39.37
CA ASP A 833 31.69 18.74 40.61
C ASP A 833 32.90 19.59 41.01
N GLY A 834 32.68 20.90 41.19
CA GLY A 834 33.73 21.84 41.60
C GLY A 834 34.82 22.08 40.53
N ASN A 835 34.64 21.62 39.29
CA ASN A 835 35.62 21.75 38.22
C ASN A 835 35.25 22.88 37.24
N SER A 836 36.17 23.82 37.01
CA SER A 836 35.94 24.98 36.12
C SER A 836 36.25 24.73 34.65
N ALA A 837 36.70 23.53 34.29
CA ALA A 837 37.12 23.20 32.93
C ALA A 837 36.72 21.78 32.54
N VAL A 838 35.42 21.49 32.57
CA VAL A 838 34.84 20.20 32.16
C VAL A 838 34.73 20.15 30.63
N THR A 839 35.06 19.01 30.03
CA THR A 839 34.79 18.71 28.61
C THR A 839 34.01 17.41 28.50
N ILE A 840 32.93 17.44 27.71
CA ILE A 840 32.13 16.28 27.34
C ILE A 840 32.52 15.86 25.93
N GLU A 841 32.66 14.56 25.69
CA GLU A 841 32.97 14.01 24.38
C GLU A 841 32.08 12.83 24.06
N PHE A 842 31.48 12.86 22.87
CA PHE A 842 30.80 11.73 22.26
C PHE A 842 31.77 11.08 21.29
N GLU A 843 32.01 9.79 21.49
CA GLU A 843 33.02 9.03 20.76
C GLU A 843 32.36 7.83 20.07
N LEU A 844 32.85 7.53 18.86
CA LEU A 844 32.50 6.33 18.11
C LEU A 844 33.76 5.67 17.55
N GLN A 845 33.99 4.42 17.94
CA GLN A 845 35.05 3.56 17.42
C GLN A 845 34.43 2.32 16.77
N THR A 846 34.65 2.14 15.46
CA THR A 846 33.97 1.15 14.65
C THR A 846 34.93 0.07 14.16
N SER A 847 34.41 -1.15 14.06
CA SER A 847 35.05 -2.29 13.43
C SER A 847 35.00 -2.18 11.90
N SER A 848 35.63 -3.11 11.18
CA SER A 848 35.58 -3.12 9.70
C SER A 848 34.30 -3.75 9.12
N SER A 849 33.35 -4.15 9.97
CA SER A 849 32.14 -4.86 9.57
C SER A 849 30.93 -3.93 9.46
N THR A 850 29.74 -4.43 9.77
CA THR A 850 28.43 -3.77 9.64
C THR A 850 28.47 -2.31 10.11
N ASN A 851 27.99 -1.42 9.25
CA ASN A 851 27.83 -0.01 9.59
C ASN A 851 26.36 0.28 9.96
N ARG A 852 26.14 1.31 10.77
CA ARG A 852 24.81 1.80 11.20
C ARG A 852 24.81 3.33 11.20
N GLY A 853 23.76 3.96 11.73
CA GLY A 853 23.64 5.43 11.76
C GLY A 853 24.57 6.13 12.76
N GLY A 854 24.94 5.46 13.86
CA GLY A 854 25.81 6.06 14.87
C GLY A 854 25.07 7.08 15.72
N TRP A 855 25.79 8.09 16.24
CA TRP A 855 25.20 9.10 17.10
C TRP A 855 24.41 10.13 16.30
N THR A 856 23.26 10.52 16.82
CA THR A 856 22.67 11.86 16.62
C THR A 856 22.27 12.41 18.00
N ILE A 857 22.67 13.64 18.29
CA ILE A 857 22.44 14.30 19.58
C ILE A 857 21.83 15.69 19.39
N ASP A 858 20.95 16.06 20.30
CA ASP A 858 20.28 17.36 20.34
C ASP A 858 19.97 17.82 21.78
N ASP A 859 19.57 19.08 21.97
CA ASP A 859 19.12 19.68 23.24
C ASP A 859 20.02 19.32 24.44
N LEU A 860 21.33 19.56 24.32
CA LEU A 860 22.31 19.18 25.35
C LEU A 860 22.39 20.22 26.47
N GLU A 861 22.40 19.73 27.71
CA GLU A 861 22.55 20.52 28.93
C GLU A 861 23.51 19.86 29.93
N VAL A 862 24.35 20.67 30.57
CA VAL A 862 25.11 20.31 31.78
C VAL A 862 24.51 21.09 32.94
N MET A 863 23.93 20.38 33.90
CA MET A 863 23.05 21.00 34.90
C MET A 863 23.15 20.33 36.27
N VAL A 864 22.56 20.97 37.28
CA VAL A 864 22.23 20.39 38.59
C VAL A 864 20.74 20.57 38.82
N LEU A 865 20.05 19.51 39.22
CA LEU A 865 18.65 19.56 39.65
C LEU A 865 18.57 19.73 41.17
N GLY A 866 18.21 20.92 41.61
CA GLY A 866 17.97 21.26 43.01
C GLY A 866 16.51 21.12 43.43
N PRO A 867 16.20 21.17 44.74
CA PRO A 867 14.83 21.23 45.21
C PRO A 867 14.13 22.50 44.71
N SER A 868 12.82 22.45 44.49
CA SER A 868 12.01 23.60 44.07
C SER A 868 12.16 24.79 45.03
N THR A 869 12.23 26.00 44.48
CA THR A 869 12.41 27.25 45.23
C THR A 869 11.22 27.61 46.12
N ASP A 870 10.02 27.14 45.75
CA ASP A 870 8.77 27.26 46.51
C ASP A 870 8.38 25.94 47.24
N SER A 871 9.33 25.04 47.48
CA SER A 871 9.10 23.85 48.30
C SER A 871 8.78 24.27 49.74
N CYS A 872 7.61 23.90 50.24
CA CYS A 872 7.23 24.26 51.58
C CYS A 872 8.08 23.45 52.57
N PRO A 873 8.80 24.10 53.51
CA PRO A 873 9.75 23.38 54.36
C PRO A 873 9.07 22.26 55.14
N THR A 874 9.63 21.05 55.03
CA THR A 874 9.15 19.89 55.79
C THR A 874 9.24 20.19 57.29
N PRO A 875 8.14 20.00 58.05
CA PRO A 875 8.17 20.14 59.49
C PRO A 875 9.29 19.34 60.15
N THR A 876 10.02 19.98 61.06
CA THR A 876 11.24 19.40 61.64
C THR A 876 11.11 19.22 63.15
N ASN A 877 11.38 18.02 63.63
CA ASN A 877 11.48 17.72 65.06
C ASN A 877 12.76 18.31 65.67
N TYR A 878 12.68 18.82 66.89
CA TYR A 878 13.84 19.33 67.60
C TYR A 878 13.76 19.13 69.12
N GLY A 879 14.93 18.99 69.74
CA GLY A 879 15.05 18.72 71.17
C GLY A 879 14.85 17.25 71.51
N THR A 880 14.60 16.98 72.78
CA THR A 880 14.41 15.63 73.32
C THR A 880 13.17 15.58 74.20
N ALA A 881 12.32 14.58 73.97
CA ALA A 881 11.13 14.33 74.79
C ALA A 881 11.50 13.92 76.23
N LYS A 882 10.54 14.10 77.15
CA LYS A 882 10.66 13.61 78.52
C LYS A 882 10.19 12.15 78.56
N THR A 883 11.06 11.25 78.99
CA THR A 883 10.69 9.84 79.21
C THR A 883 9.57 9.74 80.24
N THR A 884 8.52 8.99 79.92
CA THR A 884 7.37 8.77 80.81
C THR A 884 7.73 7.85 81.98
N ALA A 885 6.89 7.81 83.02
CA ALA A 885 7.05 6.88 84.14
C ALA A 885 6.98 5.39 83.73
N ALA A 886 6.41 5.10 82.56
CA ALA A 886 6.38 3.77 81.96
C ALA A 886 7.65 3.44 81.14
N GLY A 887 8.61 4.38 81.03
CA GLY A 887 9.87 4.20 80.30
C GLY A 887 9.76 4.47 78.79
N TRP A 888 8.67 5.08 78.32
CA TRP A 888 8.49 5.41 76.90
C TRP A 888 9.00 6.82 76.59
N THR A 889 9.44 7.05 75.35
CA THR A 889 9.85 8.36 74.85
C THR A 889 8.78 8.84 73.87
N PRO A 890 7.93 9.82 74.26
CA PRO A 890 6.86 10.33 73.40
C PRO A 890 7.44 10.97 72.13
N HIS A 891 6.83 10.70 70.98
CA HIS A 891 7.29 11.22 69.70
C HIS A 891 6.20 12.03 68.99
N ILE A 892 6.48 13.30 68.72
CA ILE A 892 5.61 14.17 67.92
C ILE A 892 5.97 14.02 66.44
N PHE A 893 5.01 14.02 65.54
CA PHE A 893 5.25 13.96 64.08
C PHE A 893 4.09 14.63 63.35
N HIS A 894 4.14 14.70 62.03
CA HIS A 894 3.06 15.26 61.22
C HIS A 894 2.66 14.32 60.08
N THR A 895 1.45 14.52 59.58
CA THR A 895 0.94 14.01 58.31
C THR A 895 0.26 15.16 57.56
N GLY A 896 0.12 15.04 56.24
CA GLY A 896 -0.36 16.15 55.40
C GLY A 896 0.68 17.27 55.24
N SER A 897 0.27 18.38 54.62
CA SER A 897 1.14 19.47 54.21
C SER A 897 0.83 20.79 54.94
N PRO A 898 1.85 21.58 55.35
CA PRO A 898 1.64 22.87 56.00
C PRO A 898 1.24 24.00 55.03
N ARG A 899 0.47 23.70 53.97
CA ARG A 899 -0.05 24.67 53.01
C ARG A 899 -1.53 24.98 53.22
N VAL A 900 -1.96 26.21 52.93
CA VAL A 900 -3.38 26.60 52.94
C VAL A 900 -4.12 25.89 51.81
N ALA A 901 -3.47 25.74 50.65
CA ALA A 901 -4.06 25.12 49.48
C ALA A 901 -4.50 23.65 49.70
N THR A 902 -3.72 22.85 50.44
CA THR A 902 -4.09 21.46 50.75
C THR A 902 -5.00 21.37 51.97
N GLY A 903 -4.74 22.17 53.01
CA GLY A 903 -5.58 22.23 54.20
C GLY A 903 -5.68 20.92 55.00
N ASP A 904 -4.69 20.02 54.86
CA ASP A 904 -4.71 18.65 55.39
C ASP A 904 -3.72 18.38 56.53
N LEU A 905 -2.97 19.40 56.98
CA LEU A 905 -1.96 19.25 58.02
C LEU A 905 -2.54 18.68 59.33
N THR A 906 -1.94 17.60 59.81
CA THR A 906 -2.23 16.99 61.11
C THR A 906 -0.94 16.81 61.89
N VAL A 907 -0.95 17.19 63.17
CA VAL A 907 0.16 16.98 64.12
C VAL A 907 -0.23 15.89 65.11
N SER A 908 0.61 14.87 65.19
CA SER A 908 0.31 13.62 65.87
C SER A 908 1.32 13.33 66.97
N LEU A 909 0.88 12.57 67.99
CA LEU A 909 1.73 12.05 69.05
C LEU A 909 1.66 10.52 69.03
N MET A 910 2.77 9.88 69.35
CA MET A 910 2.82 8.47 69.76
C MET A 910 3.64 8.29 71.05
N PHE A 911 3.44 7.14 71.71
CA PHE A 911 4.15 6.76 72.94
C PHE A 911 3.95 7.70 74.15
N GLY A 912 2.85 8.46 74.19
CA GLY A 912 2.40 9.14 75.40
C GLY A 912 1.83 8.16 76.44
N THR A 913 1.44 8.66 77.62
CA THR A 913 0.81 7.80 78.64
C THR A 913 -0.64 7.46 78.25
N PRO A 914 -1.01 6.18 78.07
CA PRO A 914 -2.33 5.81 77.56
C PRO A 914 -3.51 6.33 78.38
N SER A 915 -4.61 6.65 77.70
CA SER A 915 -5.88 7.10 78.33
C SER A 915 -5.76 8.37 79.20
N GLN A 916 -4.73 9.19 78.98
CA GLN A 916 -4.53 10.46 79.69
C GLN A 916 -4.95 11.66 78.85
N ALA A 917 -5.35 12.74 79.52
CA ALA A 917 -5.62 14.01 78.86
C ALA A 917 -4.31 14.63 78.34
N THR A 918 -4.36 15.16 77.12
CA THR A 918 -3.25 15.81 76.42
C THR A 918 -3.69 17.14 75.81
N ILE A 919 -2.72 18.01 75.55
CA ILE A 919 -2.89 19.23 74.76
C ILE A 919 -1.74 19.34 73.77
N LEU A 920 -2.02 19.87 72.59
CA LEU A 920 -1.00 20.40 71.69
C LEU A 920 -0.81 21.89 72.01
N ALA A 921 0.33 22.25 72.58
CA ALA A 921 0.69 23.64 72.83
C ALA A 921 1.45 24.18 71.61
N SER A 922 1.29 25.48 71.31
CA SER A 922 1.98 26.14 70.22
C SER A 922 2.55 27.52 70.59
N SER A 923 3.56 27.97 69.85
CA SER A 923 4.15 29.31 69.97
C SER A 923 4.70 29.80 68.64
N ALA A 924 4.87 31.11 68.50
CA ALA A 924 5.59 31.74 67.39
C ALA A 924 7.12 31.74 67.58
N GLY A 925 7.62 31.27 68.73
CA GLY A 925 9.05 31.21 68.99
C GLY A 925 9.46 29.93 69.71
N GLN A 926 10.71 29.55 69.49
CA GLN A 926 11.37 28.42 70.13
C GLN A 926 12.01 28.84 71.46
N ALA A 927 12.02 27.95 72.44
CA ALA A 927 12.78 28.10 73.68
C ALA A 927 13.41 26.77 74.11
N SER A 928 14.22 26.80 75.18
CA SER A 928 14.70 25.60 75.86
C SER A 928 14.77 25.91 77.36
N LEU A 929 13.67 25.66 78.06
CA LEU A 929 13.50 26.04 79.45
C LEU A 929 13.16 24.82 80.31
N PRO A 930 13.70 24.68 81.54
CA PRO A 930 13.29 23.62 82.46
C PRO A 930 11.78 23.70 82.76
N PHE A 931 11.06 22.60 82.61
CA PHE A 931 9.61 22.57 82.78
C PHE A 931 9.12 21.19 83.23
N PHE A 932 8.52 21.12 84.42
CA PHE A 932 7.98 19.88 85.04
C PHE A 932 8.91 18.66 84.92
N GLY A 933 10.21 18.83 85.13
CA GLY A 933 11.20 17.73 85.07
C GLY A 933 11.61 17.31 83.65
N GLY A 934 11.15 18.02 82.61
CA GLY A 934 11.67 17.95 81.24
C GLY A 934 12.01 19.34 80.70
N THR A 935 11.92 19.51 79.38
CA THR A 935 12.22 20.77 78.69
C THR A 935 10.99 21.29 77.96
N LEU A 936 10.67 22.55 78.20
CA LEU A 936 9.71 23.33 77.43
C LEU A 936 10.41 23.92 76.20
N TYR A 937 9.93 23.55 75.03
CA TYR A 937 10.50 23.96 73.74
C TYR A 937 9.83 25.20 73.13
N LEU A 938 8.80 25.74 73.79
CA LEU A 938 7.99 26.85 73.29
C LEU A 938 8.31 28.16 74.05
N ALA A 939 8.58 29.24 73.32
CA ALA A 939 8.73 30.58 73.89
C ALA A 939 7.38 31.17 74.30
N ALA A 940 7.37 32.07 75.28
CA ALA A 940 6.17 32.84 75.61
C ALA A 940 5.90 33.93 74.54
N PRO A 941 4.63 34.23 74.19
CA PRO A 941 3.41 33.64 74.73
C PRO A 941 3.10 32.25 74.15
N ILE A 942 2.68 31.32 75.00
CA ILE A 942 2.28 29.95 74.60
C ILE A 942 0.78 29.89 74.46
N THR A 943 0.32 29.42 73.30
CA THR A 943 -1.09 29.15 73.03
C THR A 943 -1.41 27.71 73.38
N ARG A 944 -2.42 27.52 74.24
CA ARG A 944 -2.89 26.20 74.64
C ARG A 944 -3.97 25.71 73.68
N GLY A 945 -3.73 24.56 73.03
CA GLY A 945 -4.72 23.89 72.18
C GLY A 945 -5.88 23.26 72.96
N GLN A 946 -6.80 22.65 72.21
CA GLN A 946 -7.91 21.88 72.78
C GLN A 946 -7.40 20.67 73.58
N VAL A 947 -8.20 20.26 74.57
CA VAL A 947 -7.90 19.04 75.34
C VAL A 947 -8.34 17.84 74.52
N ALA A 948 -7.40 16.95 74.21
CA ALA A 948 -7.65 15.64 73.64
C ALA A 948 -7.35 14.54 74.68
N PHE A 949 -7.67 13.30 74.36
CA PHE A 949 -7.32 12.13 75.15
C PHE A 949 -6.46 11.19 74.33
N LEU A 950 -5.36 10.74 74.92
CA LEU A 950 -4.49 9.76 74.31
C LEU A 950 -5.19 8.41 74.20
N GLY A 951 -5.00 7.75 73.06
CA GLY A 951 -5.52 6.43 72.76
C GLY A 951 -4.94 5.33 73.64
N THR A 952 -5.26 4.09 73.29
CA THR A 952 -4.82 2.92 74.06
C THR A 952 -3.31 2.70 73.96
N PHE A 953 -2.66 3.26 72.93
CA PHE A 953 -1.20 3.18 72.72
C PHE A 953 -0.48 4.51 73.04
N GLY A 954 -1.18 5.47 73.64
CA GLY A 954 -0.58 6.78 73.94
C GLY A 954 -0.54 7.73 72.74
N ASP A 955 -1.40 7.49 71.75
CA ASP A 955 -1.46 8.17 70.45
C ASP A 955 -2.59 9.21 70.36
N THR A 956 -2.41 10.25 69.55
CA THR A 956 -3.48 11.21 69.20
C THR A 956 -3.13 11.99 67.94
N ASP A 957 -4.16 12.49 67.25
CA ASP A 957 -4.04 13.33 66.06
C ASP A 957 -4.74 14.67 66.29
N VAL A 958 -4.09 15.77 65.89
CA VAL A 958 -4.63 17.12 65.97
C VAL A 958 -4.52 17.79 64.60
N ALA A 959 -5.64 17.95 63.92
CA ALA A 959 -5.71 18.71 62.67
C ALA A 959 -5.34 20.18 62.94
N ILE A 960 -4.49 20.74 62.09
CA ILE A 960 -4.06 22.14 62.11
C ILE A 960 -4.71 22.82 60.90
N PRO A 961 -5.77 23.63 61.09
CA PRO A 961 -6.35 24.39 60.00
C PRO A 961 -5.32 25.41 59.51
N VAL A 962 -4.74 25.17 58.34
CA VAL A 962 -3.81 26.10 57.70
C VAL A 962 -4.64 27.15 56.98
N ASP A 963 -4.44 28.42 57.31
CA ASP A 963 -5.16 29.54 56.71
C ASP A 963 -4.18 30.61 56.17
N ALA A 964 -4.68 31.49 55.30
CA ALA A 964 -3.89 32.51 54.62
C ALA A 964 -3.10 33.44 55.56
N SER A 965 -3.46 33.55 56.85
CA SER A 965 -2.72 34.35 57.82
C SER A 965 -1.48 33.64 58.37
N MET A 966 -1.36 32.34 58.17
CA MET A 966 -0.23 31.53 58.63
C MET A 966 0.91 31.49 57.61
N VAL A 967 0.61 31.73 56.34
CA VAL A 967 1.57 31.71 55.22
C VAL A 967 2.77 32.62 55.48
N GLY A 968 3.97 32.09 55.27
CA GLY A 968 5.24 32.77 55.53
C GLY A 968 5.60 32.88 57.02
N THR A 969 4.82 32.28 57.93
CA THR A 969 5.13 32.21 59.35
C THR A 969 5.66 30.84 59.75
N THR A 970 6.50 30.81 60.77
CA THR A 970 6.94 29.57 61.43
C THR A 970 6.29 29.47 62.81
N ARG A 971 5.73 28.30 63.15
CA ARG A 971 5.22 28.00 64.49
C ARG A 971 5.85 26.73 65.04
N PHE A 972 5.92 26.71 66.36
CA PHE A 972 6.51 25.64 67.14
C PHE A 972 5.41 24.94 67.94
N TYR A 973 5.43 23.62 67.99
CA TYR A 973 4.43 22.78 68.65
C TYR A 973 5.08 21.81 69.64
N GLN A 974 4.38 21.50 70.73
CA GLN A 974 4.80 20.48 71.70
C GLN A 974 3.57 19.87 72.38
N PHE A 975 3.52 18.56 72.52
CA PHE A 975 2.47 17.88 73.28
C PHE A 975 2.79 17.85 74.76
N TRP A 976 1.82 18.25 75.59
CA TRP A 976 1.87 18.12 77.04
C TRP A 976 0.70 17.25 77.48
N PHE A 977 0.99 16.17 78.21
CA PHE A 977 -0.02 15.23 78.66
C PHE A 977 0.16 14.86 80.12
N ARG A 978 -0.89 14.32 80.75
CA ARG A 978 -0.80 13.85 82.13
C ARG A 978 0.01 12.56 82.17
N ASP A 979 0.93 12.49 83.13
CA ASP A 979 1.62 11.25 83.49
C ASP A 979 1.53 11.08 85.02
N PRO A 980 0.43 10.53 85.55
CA PRO A 980 0.15 10.55 86.99
C PRO A 980 1.19 9.84 87.87
N SER A 981 1.99 8.95 87.27
CA SER A 981 3.03 8.18 87.96
C SER A 981 4.41 8.87 87.91
N ASP A 982 4.56 9.93 87.11
CA ASP A 982 5.76 10.78 87.11
C ASP A 982 5.77 11.72 88.32
N ALA A 983 6.97 12.04 88.84
CA ALA A 983 7.15 12.85 90.04
C ALA A 983 6.55 14.27 89.93
N GLN A 984 6.37 14.79 88.71
CA GLN A 984 5.75 16.08 88.41
C GLN A 984 4.36 15.93 87.77
N GLY A 985 3.89 14.70 87.51
CA GLY A 985 2.56 14.43 86.99
C GLY A 985 2.36 14.72 85.49
N VAL A 986 3.43 15.02 84.75
CA VAL A 986 3.38 15.57 83.37
C VAL A 986 4.38 14.86 82.47
N GLY A 987 3.94 14.46 81.28
CA GLY A 987 4.80 14.04 80.16
C GLY A 987 4.87 15.11 79.06
N LEU A 988 5.99 15.15 78.34
CA LEU A 988 6.31 16.15 77.32
C LEU A 988 6.94 15.47 76.09
N SER A 989 6.47 15.78 74.88
CA SER A 989 7.16 15.40 73.65
C SER A 989 8.40 16.27 73.38
N GLU A 990 9.19 15.94 72.35
CA GLU A 990 10.07 16.94 71.73
C GLU A 990 9.26 18.05 71.03
N GLY A 991 9.93 19.07 70.50
CA GLY A 991 9.31 20.15 69.74
C GLY A 991 9.16 19.78 68.26
N LEU A 992 8.17 20.36 67.59
CA LEU A 992 7.98 20.31 66.14
C LEU A 992 7.93 21.74 65.59
N GLU A 993 8.80 22.04 64.64
CA GLU A 993 8.85 23.32 63.92
C GLU A 993 8.12 23.18 62.59
N ILE A 994 7.20 24.10 62.29
CA ILE A 994 6.38 24.09 61.08
C ILE A 994 6.42 25.48 60.46
N THR A 995 6.90 25.57 59.23
CA THR A 995 6.75 26.77 58.39
C THR A 995 5.56 26.56 57.48
N PHE A 996 4.65 27.53 57.44
CA PHE A 996 3.44 27.45 56.62
C PHE A 996 3.65 28.18 55.30
N CYS A 997 3.17 27.59 54.21
CA CYS A 997 3.29 28.14 52.85
C CYS A 997 1.92 28.22 52.19
N ASP A 998 1.87 28.86 51.01
CA ASP A 998 0.70 29.11 50.14
C ASP A 998 -0.68 29.12 50.78
#